data_AF-D8IE97-F1
#
_entry.id   AF-D8IE97-F1
#
_cell.length_a   1.000
_cell.length_b   1.000
_cell.length_c   1.000
_cell.angle_alpha   90.00
_cell.angle_beta   90.00
_cell.angle_gamma   90.00
#
_symmetry.space_group_name_H-M   'P 1'
#
loop_
_entity.id
_entity.type
_entity.pdbx_description
1 polymer ?
#
loop_
_entity_poly.entity_id
_entity_poly.type
_entity_poly.pdbx_seq_one_letter_code
_entity_poly.pdbx_strand_id
1 'polypeptide(L)'
;MHNKVLQFINRKEFLESKYPNISCYLKTLILDDNSFSKKEKKDLFNYFFDLRKKLELPYFTTYYYGKTDSITGANFFNDIIDIIVNSLELEIKNILDKDNIDSQDIFDLFDYIVCVSRHVDKNKIIEYVNNSLLKILNILENNHTKDDEDKIKSSIDMLNYINIKINDIENVLYKIIFFIYKTKNISNKLVLELADQIGLFLKNEENIDSINKDIILFVLYNFNRNINDYNFNSIFYTKLISNILDKILDIDFEIEIFSYTFPNWLKDVLSNSSNYLFIQFILIKKIYKNGCIEKLEPKQKDFLFKYIAFHLIDTDFTLKIKDEEISLLELKDTISSYIIDVFEISEREDNFLYWQIIINYIDSQEKYDKCSKKVKKYRIRLIFSSDDPIYNIKEDDKEINNILEAKREYIDKSQKLRAKIEKYKEDKKNEKINCITKFFNFESIKEDIDFILKEFDNEEIVTKTDFFKLDTKYESILPNDIDKIIDDNFTIPIFNPFCIFYIYEISYFIFRKEEKIDINLISKTLINNWNNFYILHLYNYLIEINEFNYPFSNEEKEIIRNYFKNTDIQFPKYILVYLEKVFGFDIDLKRFCDDNSIIELLSYPYKFTNKSPMQIVIFNDALIKFEQGIIDTSLEFETLDLSYIVKKLNIDKYHLLDLCLKNIDMEDSINFASAKYYFLLSTINVYNFIDNEIIYTDKIKEIILEYFRNTLRKKDNDATFISTLLIDSVIKFNLMDDLLKLILDSNFMGIGHYNIISKWQDDIIFNDLYNKELLDYIYKIREKLMKKEITIKYSNNKNNELKMDFMQLKIMIDNAVNIKDFHEQLMALSNISNDINKKLEKHTYTKEILHYEHDNILSSLFFIDRNSNIFEYFCKLKTKDYYMQVEAMRIFDYIFNNIEQYKNSFISITNIISKIYIKLKNKINYPIEKVYTPKFELIVVMEYIVNNIMKMKYNFDKKVYYNLLKLAKVKLKNYERQIFLKSLKMKLKSYYRNKFQILPMKIYKDSSKYIIEFKEEEEKKTCENKDEILEYLNNIFNKKGKISRILEFKYLVEDIENRCITMSHPYLFEDENENQYDINNKLYISCFSYTSDKKNAYAWWKIYGSKTKFRIIIDINDFIKSIISILENNKDIAIYIGSLEYKKNSNYIKMGKNKNEWDFFKKRNDFEFENELRVMLKINSKIEDDDKIIKISDVNGLPILCSIKLQDLSIYKNINTDEKSCKNNEDNAIFHPYDKTLLDKDKKAMLSILNQLKNNI
;
A
#
# COMPACT_ATOMS: atom_id res chain seq x y z
N MET A 1 33.52 -7.47 -9.01
CA MET A 1 32.89 -6.53 -9.97
C MET A 1 31.46 -6.98 -10.19
N HIS A 2 30.47 -6.31 -9.60
CA HIS A 2 29.06 -6.54 -9.98
C HIS A 2 28.80 -5.73 -11.25
N ASN A 3 28.22 -6.37 -12.27
CA ASN A 3 27.87 -5.72 -13.53
C ASN A 3 26.75 -4.70 -13.25
N LYS A 4 27.06 -3.39 -13.25
CA LYS A 4 26.11 -2.32 -12.86
C LYS A 4 24.85 -2.29 -13.72
N VAL A 5 24.90 -2.86 -14.92
CA VAL A 5 23.73 -3.06 -15.79
C VAL A 5 22.64 -3.88 -15.11
N LEU A 6 23.01 -4.88 -14.28
CA LEU A 6 22.04 -5.69 -13.56
C LEU A 6 21.21 -4.86 -12.57
N GLN A 7 21.72 -3.75 -12.02
CA GLN A 7 20.94 -2.92 -11.08
C GLN A 7 19.70 -2.28 -11.75
N PHE A 8 19.77 -2.00 -13.06
CA PHE A 8 18.66 -1.45 -13.83
C PHE A 8 17.68 -2.53 -14.31
N ILE A 9 18.12 -3.78 -14.40
CA ILE A 9 17.37 -4.89 -15.02
C ILE A 9 16.89 -5.91 -13.95
N ASN A 10 17.45 -5.94 -12.75
CA ASN A 10 17.15 -6.95 -11.71
C ASN A 10 16.05 -6.50 -10.73
N ARG A 11 15.24 -5.50 -11.09
CA ARG A 11 13.98 -5.21 -10.38
C ARG A 11 13.00 -6.36 -10.61
N LYS A 12 12.23 -6.74 -9.59
CA LYS A 12 11.28 -7.86 -9.61
C LYS A 12 10.37 -7.84 -10.86
N GLU A 13 10.00 -6.63 -11.32
CA GLU A 13 9.18 -6.35 -12.51
C GLU A 13 9.79 -6.79 -13.86
N PHE A 14 11.12 -6.98 -13.94
CA PHE A 14 11.86 -7.42 -15.13
C PHE A 14 12.18 -8.92 -15.11
N LEU A 15 12.12 -9.54 -13.92
CA LEU A 15 12.26 -10.99 -13.72
C LEU A 15 10.92 -11.71 -13.94
N GLU A 16 9.81 -11.07 -13.59
CA GLU A 16 8.44 -11.53 -13.86
C GLU A 16 8.08 -11.26 -15.34
N SER A 17 8.10 -12.30 -16.19
CA SER A 17 7.64 -12.53 -17.59
C SER A 17 7.00 -11.45 -18.51
N LYS A 18 6.82 -10.17 -18.13
CA LYS A 18 6.25 -9.07 -18.92
C LYS A 18 7.08 -8.65 -20.13
N TYR A 19 8.40 -8.86 -20.10
CA TYR A 19 9.31 -8.47 -21.19
C TYR A 19 10.23 -9.62 -21.60
N PRO A 20 9.71 -10.67 -22.27
CA PRO A 20 10.46 -11.90 -22.57
C PRO A 20 11.75 -11.67 -23.38
N ASN A 21 11.80 -10.59 -24.17
CA ASN A 21 12.98 -10.19 -24.93
C ASN A 21 14.16 -9.81 -24.01
N ILE A 22 13.91 -9.25 -22.83
CA ILE A 22 14.95 -8.86 -21.85
C ILE A 22 15.52 -10.09 -21.14
N SER A 23 14.70 -11.13 -20.88
CA SER A 23 15.19 -12.39 -20.28
C SER A 23 16.28 -13.06 -21.12
N CYS A 24 16.22 -12.89 -22.45
CA CYS A 24 17.23 -13.36 -23.39
C CYS A 24 18.55 -12.58 -23.23
N TYR A 25 18.50 -11.26 -22.98
CA TYR A 25 19.66 -10.41 -22.72
C TYR A 25 20.24 -10.61 -21.31
N LEU A 26 19.40 -10.90 -20.31
CA LEU A 26 19.82 -11.20 -18.93
C LEU A 26 20.64 -12.51 -18.83
N LYS A 27 20.26 -13.55 -19.60
CA LYS A 27 21.05 -14.79 -19.69
C LYS A 27 22.41 -14.58 -20.35
N THR A 28 22.56 -13.60 -21.23
CA THR A 28 23.81 -13.25 -21.91
C THR A 28 24.64 -12.19 -21.18
N LEU A 29 24.06 -11.36 -20.30
CA LEU A 29 24.76 -10.40 -19.43
C LEU A 29 25.57 -11.05 -18.28
N ILE A 30 25.43 -12.36 -18.11
CA ILE A 30 26.30 -13.21 -17.27
C ILE A 30 27.61 -13.57 -18.02
N LEU A 31 27.71 -13.28 -19.33
CA LEU A 31 28.91 -13.51 -20.15
C LEU A 31 29.72 -12.21 -20.32
N ASP A 32 31.04 -12.37 -20.52
CA ASP A 32 32.07 -11.33 -20.65
C ASP A 32 31.63 -10.09 -21.44
N ASP A 33 32.08 -8.89 -21.03
CA ASP A 33 31.80 -7.57 -21.64
C ASP A 33 32.03 -7.50 -23.17
N ASN A 34 32.80 -8.44 -23.73
CA ASN A 34 33.12 -8.57 -25.16
C ASN A 34 32.06 -9.32 -26.00
N SER A 35 30.99 -9.81 -25.38
CA SER A 35 29.98 -10.67 -26.04
C SER A 35 28.94 -9.89 -26.85
N PHE A 36 28.86 -8.57 -26.68
CA PHE A 36 27.88 -7.71 -27.35
C PHE A 36 28.57 -6.70 -28.28
N SER A 37 28.09 -6.62 -29.52
CA SER A 37 28.52 -5.59 -30.46
C SER A 37 28.01 -4.21 -30.06
N LYS A 38 28.71 -3.15 -30.51
CA LYS A 38 28.29 -1.75 -30.34
C LYS A 38 26.85 -1.49 -30.81
N LYS A 39 26.39 -2.21 -31.84
CA LYS A 39 25.02 -2.14 -32.36
C LYS A 39 24.00 -2.73 -31.38
N GLU A 40 24.28 -3.91 -30.83
CA GLU A 40 23.37 -4.57 -29.87
C GLU A 40 23.28 -3.79 -28.55
N LYS A 41 24.39 -3.21 -28.09
CA LYS A 41 24.39 -2.31 -26.93
C LYS A 41 23.53 -1.07 -27.18
N LYS A 42 23.61 -0.48 -28.38
CA LYS A 42 22.77 0.65 -28.79
C LYS A 42 21.29 0.27 -28.83
N ASP A 43 20.96 -0.87 -29.43
CA ASP A 43 19.58 -1.35 -29.53
C ASP A 43 18.99 -1.63 -28.14
N LEU A 44 19.80 -2.17 -27.22
CA LEU A 44 19.42 -2.39 -25.82
C LEU A 44 19.19 -1.06 -25.07
N PHE A 45 20.08 -0.06 -25.24
CA PHE A 45 19.88 1.26 -24.66
C PHE A 45 18.59 1.92 -25.19
N ASN A 46 18.38 1.93 -26.51
CA ASN A 46 17.18 2.52 -27.12
C ASN A 46 15.91 1.87 -26.56
N TYR A 47 15.94 0.55 -26.41
CA TYR A 47 14.83 -0.18 -25.82
C TYR A 47 14.57 0.23 -24.37
N PHE A 48 15.59 0.32 -23.51
CA PHE A 48 15.41 0.86 -22.16
C PHE A 48 14.95 2.31 -22.15
N PHE A 49 15.42 3.13 -23.10
CA PHE A 49 15.02 4.52 -23.20
C PHE A 49 13.54 4.67 -23.57
N ASP A 50 13.05 3.84 -24.50
CA ASP A 50 11.63 3.79 -24.84
C ASP A 50 10.75 3.32 -23.68
N LEU A 51 11.21 2.33 -22.90
CA LEU A 51 10.51 1.89 -21.69
C LEU A 51 10.48 2.99 -20.62
N ARG A 52 11.58 3.72 -20.46
CA ARG A 52 11.68 4.85 -19.53
C ARG A 52 10.74 6.00 -19.91
N LYS A 53 10.62 6.32 -21.20
CA LYS A 53 9.66 7.32 -21.70
C LYS A 53 8.20 6.91 -21.51
N LYS A 54 7.91 5.62 -21.45
CA LYS A 54 6.57 5.08 -21.16
C LYS A 54 6.28 4.95 -19.65
N LEU A 55 7.24 5.34 -18.79
CA LEU A 55 7.20 5.15 -17.34
C LEU A 55 7.09 3.67 -16.93
N GLU A 56 7.50 2.76 -17.81
CA GLU A 56 7.61 1.31 -17.54
C GLU A 56 8.94 0.99 -16.85
N LEU A 57 9.96 1.84 -17.04
CA LEU A 57 11.17 1.91 -16.23
C LEU A 57 11.11 3.10 -15.27
N PRO A 58 11.48 2.93 -13.98
CA PRO A 58 11.29 3.94 -12.95
C PRO A 58 12.33 5.07 -12.97
N TYR A 59 13.60 4.79 -13.29
CA TYR A 59 14.68 5.78 -13.41
C TYR A 59 15.95 5.18 -14.06
N PHE A 60 16.82 6.04 -14.59
CA PHE A 60 18.14 5.68 -15.13
C PHE A 60 19.30 5.91 -14.17
N THR A 61 18.99 6.39 -12.96
CA THR A 61 19.94 6.58 -11.88
C THR A 61 19.48 5.84 -10.63
N THR A 62 20.35 5.00 -10.05
CA THR A 62 20.08 4.33 -8.78
C THR A 62 20.72 5.11 -7.64
N TYR A 63 19.92 5.49 -6.65
CA TYR A 63 20.36 6.29 -5.50
C TYR A 63 20.50 5.39 -4.26
N TYR A 64 21.72 5.15 -3.77
CA TYR A 64 21.97 4.28 -2.61
C TYR A 64 23.02 4.89 -1.67
N TYR A 65 22.65 5.20 -0.42
CA TYR A 65 23.56 5.61 0.67
C TYR A 65 24.70 6.55 0.25
N GLY A 66 24.38 7.68 -0.39
CA GLY A 66 25.36 8.68 -0.82
C GLY A 66 26.20 8.34 -2.06
N LYS A 67 25.88 7.24 -2.75
CA LYS A 67 26.46 6.87 -4.06
C LYS A 67 25.38 6.87 -5.14
N THR A 68 25.76 7.34 -6.33
CA THR A 68 24.94 7.27 -7.55
C THR A 68 25.56 6.37 -8.60
N ASP A 69 24.77 5.40 -9.05
CA ASP A 69 25.07 4.59 -10.23
C ASP A 69 24.11 5.01 -11.35
N SER A 70 24.65 5.69 -12.37
CA SER A 70 23.92 6.08 -13.58
C SER A 70 24.15 5.08 -14.71
N ILE A 71 23.23 5.06 -15.68
CA ILE A 71 23.38 4.23 -16.89
C ILE A 71 24.66 4.57 -17.67
N THR A 72 25.09 5.83 -17.65
CA THR A 72 26.36 6.31 -18.23
C THR A 72 27.59 5.90 -17.43
N GLY A 73 27.43 5.54 -16.15
CA GLY A 73 28.49 5.02 -15.29
C GLY A 73 28.67 3.49 -15.35
N ALA A 74 27.90 2.80 -16.21
CA ALA A 74 27.99 1.36 -16.38
C ALA A 74 29.05 1.00 -17.44
N ASN A 75 30.08 0.26 -17.03
CA ASN A 75 31.19 -0.15 -17.91
C ASN A 75 30.74 -0.80 -19.23
N PHE A 76 29.64 -1.55 -19.19
CA PHE A 76 29.04 -2.19 -20.35
C PHE A 76 28.74 -1.23 -21.51
N PHE A 77 28.34 0.01 -21.23
CA PHE A 77 27.94 1.00 -22.23
C PHE A 77 29.07 1.97 -22.62
N ASN A 78 30.29 1.79 -22.11
CA ASN A 78 31.40 2.72 -22.34
C ASN A 78 31.68 3.01 -23.82
N ASP A 79 31.53 2.01 -24.71
CA ASP A 79 31.80 2.15 -26.14
C ASP A 79 30.66 2.82 -26.94
N ILE A 80 29.49 3.03 -26.32
CA ILE A 80 28.34 3.77 -26.88
C ILE A 80 27.96 5.01 -26.07
N ILE A 81 28.81 5.45 -25.13
CA ILE A 81 28.45 6.51 -24.19
C ILE A 81 28.03 7.82 -24.89
N ASP A 82 28.70 8.18 -25.99
CA ASP A 82 28.34 9.36 -26.79
C ASP A 82 26.92 9.25 -27.38
N ILE A 83 26.48 8.04 -27.76
CA ILE A 83 25.13 7.81 -28.30
C ILE A 83 24.10 8.00 -27.19
N ILE A 84 24.38 7.48 -25.99
CA ILE A 84 23.52 7.62 -24.82
C ILE A 84 23.39 9.10 -24.45
N VAL A 85 24.51 9.80 -24.29
CA VAL A 85 24.56 11.22 -23.91
C VAL A 85 23.80 12.08 -24.93
N ASN A 86 24.05 11.90 -26.23
CA ASN A 86 23.32 12.65 -27.26
C ASN A 86 21.81 12.39 -27.24
N SER A 87 21.39 11.15 -26.97
CA SER A 87 19.95 10.79 -26.91
C SER A 87 19.27 11.44 -25.71
N LEU A 88 19.94 11.45 -24.56
CA LEU A 88 19.45 12.08 -23.33
C LEU A 88 19.45 13.62 -23.45
N GLU A 89 20.50 14.23 -24.00
CA GLU A 89 20.53 15.68 -24.23
C GLU A 89 19.42 16.16 -25.19
N LEU A 90 19.12 15.37 -26.22
CA LEU A 90 17.99 15.66 -27.12
C LEU A 90 16.67 15.61 -26.36
N GLU A 91 16.48 14.63 -25.49
CA GLU A 91 15.24 14.50 -24.73
C GLU A 91 15.09 15.56 -23.64
N ILE A 92 16.19 15.95 -22.98
CA ILE A 92 16.19 17.09 -22.04
C ILE A 92 15.66 18.34 -22.76
N LYS A 93 16.16 18.63 -23.97
CA LYS A 93 15.65 19.74 -24.79
C LYS A 93 14.17 19.56 -25.14
N ASN A 94 13.77 18.38 -25.62
CA ASN A 94 12.39 18.08 -25.98
C ASN A 94 11.42 18.31 -24.81
N ILE A 95 11.80 17.94 -23.59
CA ILE A 95 10.96 18.14 -22.40
C ILE A 95 10.92 19.62 -22.02
N LEU A 96 12.06 20.32 -22.03
CA LEU A 96 12.11 21.76 -21.71
C LEU A 96 11.28 22.62 -22.68
N ASP A 97 11.19 22.21 -23.95
CA ASP A 97 10.44 22.86 -25.03
C ASP A 97 8.92 22.56 -24.99
N LYS A 98 8.44 21.67 -24.10
CA LYS A 98 7.00 21.41 -23.98
C LYS A 98 6.25 22.65 -23.48
N ASP A 99 5.10 22.92 -24.10
CA ASP A 99 4.19 23.99 -23.70
C ASP A 99 3.64 23.80 -22.27
N ASN A 100 3.35 22.55 -21.90
CA ASN A 100 2.88 22.16 -20.57
C ASN A 100 3.79 21.06 -20.01
N ILE A 101 4.50 21.39 -18.93
CA ILE A 101 5.38 20.49 -18.21
C ILE A 101 4.71 20.11 -16.89
N ASP A 102 4.65 18.80 -16.61
CA ASP A 102 4.14 18.28 -15.35
C ASP A 102 5.26 17.87 -14.38
N SER A 103 4.88 17.41 -13.19
CA SER A 103 5.83 17.00 -12.14
C SER A 103 6.62 15.74 -12.49
N GLN A 104 6.11 14.88 -13.39
CA GLN A 104 6.85 13.72 -13.88
C GLN A 104 7.94 14.15 -14.86
N ASP A 105 7.63 15.10 -15.74
CA ASP A 105 8.58 15.68 -16.68
C ASP A 105 9.76 16.33 -15.94
N ILE A 106 9.50 17.00 -14.81
CA ILE A 106 10.57 17.54 -13.94
C ILE A 106 11.45 16.43 -13.38
N PHE A 107 10.85 15.38 -12.84
CA PHE A 107 11.60 14.25 -12.30
C PHE A 107 12.48 13.60 -13.38
N ASP A 108 11.93 13.42 -14.58
CA ASP A 108 12.64 12.87 -15.73
C ASP A 108 13.80 13.77 -16.16
N LEU A 109 13.61 15.10 -16.18
CA LEU A 109 14.68 16.06 -16.47
C LEU A 109 15.86 15.89 -15.52
N PHE A 110 15.62 15.87 -14.21
CA PHE A 110 16.70 15.75 -13.23
C PHE A 110 17.42 14.39 -13.30
N ASP A 111 16.70 13.28 -13.50
CA ASP A 111 17.29 11.94 -13.70
C ASP A 111 18.20 11.91 -14.94
N TYR A 112 17.74 12.50 -16.06
CA TYR A 112 18.55 12.59 -17.29
C TYR A 112 19.76 13.51 -17.13
N ILE A 113 19.60 14.67 -16.47
CA ILE A 113 20.69 15.61 -16.20
C ILE A 113 21.78 14.93 -15.36
N VAL A 114 21.41 14.18 -14.31
CA VAL A 114 22.39 13.43 -13.50
C VAL A 114 23.17 12.44 -14.38
N CYS A 115 22.50 11.72 -15.27
CA CYS A 115 23.15 10.79 -16.20
C CYS A 115 24.16 11.47 -17.14
N VAL A 116 23.87 12.67 -17.65
CA VAL A 116 24.76 13.37 -18.59
C VAL A 116 25.78 14.29 -17.93
N SER A 117 25.61 14.59 -16.63
CA SER A 117 26.37 15.61 -15.90
C SER A 117 27.90 15.47 -15.95
N ARG A 118 28.41 14.24 -16.07
CA ARG A 118 29.86 13.94 -16.15
C ARG A 118 30.42 13.95 -17.56
N HIS A 119 29.57 14.06 -18.58
CA HIS A 119 29.94 13.89 -19.99
C HIS A 119 29.68 15.13 -20.84
N VAL A 120 28.94 16.10 -20.30
CA VAL A 120 28.55 17.34 -20.99
C VAL A 120 29.26 18.54 -20.33
N ASP A 121 29.45 19.61 -21.10
CA ASP A 121 30.04 20.86 -20.60
C ASP A 121 29.29 21.39 -19.37
N LYS A 122 30.04 21.83 -18.37
CA LYS A 122 29.49 22.29 -17.09
C LYS A 122 28.51 23.45 -17.26
N ASN A 123 28.77 24.40 -18.16
CA ASN A 123 27.89 25.55 -18.36
C ASN A 123 26.52 25.13 -18.92
N LYS A 124 26.53 24.11 -19.79
CA LYS A 124 25.31 23.55 -20.36
C LYS A 124 24.51 22.74 -19.34
N ILE A 125 25.18 22.02 -18.43
CA ILE A 125 24.52 21.38 -17.28
C ILE A 125 23.88 22.43 -16.36
N ILE A 126 24.59 23.52 -16.07
CA ILE A 126 24.05 24.65 -15.28
C ILE A 126 22.80 25.24 -15.96
N GLU A 127 22.84 25.42 -17.29
CA GLU A 127 21.68 25.88 -18.07
C GLU A 127 20.48 24.93 -17.92
N TYR A 128 20.70 23.61 -18.09
CA TYR A 128 19.66 22.60 -17.93
C TYR A 128 19.06 22.57 -16.53
N VAL A 129 19.88 22.67 -15.49
CA VAL A 129 19.41 22.72 -14.10
C VAL A 129 18.58 23.98 -13.86
N ASN A 130 19.07 25.16 -14.26
CA ASN A 130 18.33 26.43 -14.09
C ASN A 130 16.98 26.42 -14.80
N ASN A 131 16.95 25.94 -16.06
CA ASN A 131 15.71 25.83 -16.81
C ASN A 131 14.74 24.85 -16.15
N SER A 132 15.22 23.73 -15.62
CA SER A 132 14.40 22.74 -14.91
C SER A 132 13.85 23.29 -13.59
N LEU A 133 14.66 24.00 -12.81
CA LEU A 133 14.23 24.70 -11.59
C LEU A 133 13.18 25.78 -11.88
N LEU A 134 13.29 26.51 -13.00
CA LEU A 134 12.25 27.47 -13.42
C LEU A 134 10.92 26.78 -13.72
N LYS A 135 10.94 25.57 -14.27
CA LYS A 135 9.71 24.80 -14.50
C LYS A 135 9.08 24.32 -13.18
N ILE A 136 9.87 24.03 -12.14
CA ILE A 136 9.34 23.76 -10.79
C ILE A 136 8.55 24.97 -10.27
N LEU A 137 9.09 26.19 -10.42
CA LEU A 137 8.38 27.41 -10.04
C LEU A 137 7.02 27.52 -10.75
N ASN A 138 6.97 27.25 -12.06
CA ASN A 138 5.71 27.27 -12.81
C ASN A 138 4.70 26.25 -12.31
N ILE A 139 5.14 25.06 -11.87
CA ILE A 139 4.24 24.04 -11.31
C ILE A 139 3.69 24.51 -9.96
N LEU A 140 4.55 25.04 -9.10
CA LEU A 140 4.15 25.55 -7.78
C LEU A 140 3.20 26.77 -7.88
N GLU A 141 3.33 27.58 -8.93
CA GLU A 141 2.43 28.71 -9.22
C GLU A 141 1.03 28.26 -9.69
N ASN A 142 0.89 27.05 -10.19
CA ASN A 142 -0.37 26.47 -10.64
C ASN A 142 -1.04 25.65 -9.52
N ASN A 143 -2.28 25.18 -9.73
CA ASN A 143 -2.95 24.28 -8.78
C ASN A 143 -2.25 22.91 -8.74
N HIS A 144 -1.25 22.75 -7.87
CA HIS A 144 -0.48 21.53 -7.70
C HIS A 144 -1.10 20.58 -6.68
N THR A 145 -0.77 19.29 -6.79
CA THR A 145 -1.21 18.21 -5.91
C THR A 145 -0.09 17.78 -4.97
N LYS A 146 -0.41 16.94 -3.98
CA LYS A 146 0.59 16.35 -3.08
C LYS A 146 1.56 15.41 -3.82
N ASP A 147 1.10 14.72 -4.87
CA ASP A 147 1.96 13.86 -5.70
C ASP A 147 3.00 14.71 -6.45
N ASP A 148 2.59 15.89 -6.92
CA ASP A 148 3.51 16.85 -7.55
C ASP A 148 4.60 17.28 -6.58
N GLU A 149 4.27 17.55 -5.31
CA GLU A 149 5.26 17.92 -4.29
C GLU A 149 6.25 16.79 -3.99
N ASP A 150 5.81 15.53 -3.91
CA ASP A 150 6.71 14.39 -3.66
C ASP A 150 7.68 14.14 -4.84
N LYS A 151 7.24 14.40 -6.08
CA LYS A 151 8.13 14.34 -7.27
C LYS A 151 9.09 15.51 -7.34
N ILE A 152 8.62 16.73 -7.04
CA ILE A 152 9.48 17.92 -6.95
C ILE A 152 10.55 17.70 -5.87
N LYS A 153 10.16 17.19 -4.70
CA LYS A 153 11.08 16.80 -3.63
C LYS A 153 12.18 15.87 -4.16
N SER A 154 11.77 14.75 -4.75
CA SER A 154 12.70 13.75 -5.28
C SER A 154 13.63 14.32 -6.36
N SER A 155 13.17 15.30 -7.13
CA SER A 155 13.95 15.97 -8.17
C SER A 155 15.00 16.92 -7.59
N ILE A 156 14.66 17.65 -6.52
CA ILE A 156 15.58 18.55 -5.82
C ILE A 156 16.68 17.74 -5.13
N ASP A 157 16.36 16.58 -4.55
CA ASP A 157 17.35 15.68 -3.94
C ASP A 157 18.44 15.24 -4.93
N MET A 158 18.11 15.17 -6.23
CA MET A 158 19.05 14.77 -7.27
C MET A 158 20.14 15.83 -7.54
N LEU A 159 19.94 17.08 -7.13
CA LEU A 159 20.92 18.17 -7.30
C LEU A 159 22.26 17.82 -6.67
N ASN A 160 22.26 17.10 -5.54
CA ASN A 160 23.47 16.67 -4.83
C ASN A 160 24.43 15.82 -5.67
N TYR A 161 23.94 15.23 -6.76
CA TYR A 161 24.73 14.36 -7.62
C TYR A 161 25.25 15.07 -8.87
N ILE A 162 24.93 16.35 -9.01
CA ILE A 162 25.36 17.21 -10.10
C ILE A 162 26.46 18.13 -9.57
N ASN A 163 27.57 18.25 -10.29
CA ASN A 163 28.71 19.08 -9.88
C ASN A 163 28.45 20.57 -10.17
N ILE A 164 27.58 21.20 -9.38
CA ILE A 164 27.23 22.63 -9.43
C ILE A 164 27.49 23.32 -8.09
N LYS A 165 27.66 24.64 -8.13
CA LYS A 165 27.75 25.52 -6.97
C LYS A 165 26.42 26.25 -6.74
N ILE A 166 26.20 26.76 -5.53
CA ILE A 166 24.97 27.50 -5.23
C ILE A 166 24.83 28.76 -6.10
N ASN A 167 25.95 29.45 -6.37
CA ASN A 167 26.01 30.64 -7.23
C ASN A 167 25.57 30.32 -8.67
N ASP A 168 25.68 29.07 -9.12
CA ASP A 168 25.26 28.67 -10.46
C ASP A 168 23.73 28.65 -10.60
N ILE A 169 22.97 28.56 -9.49
CA ILE A 169 21.50 28.38 -9.46
C ILE A 169 20.76 29.40 -8.56
N GLU A 170 21.50 30.30 -7.94
CA GLU A 170 21.05 31.26 -6.92
C GLU A 170 19.79 32.04 -7.32
N ASN A 171 19.80 32.64 -8.51
CA ASN A 171 18.71 33.50 -8.99
C ASN A 171 17.37 32.75 -9.11
N VAL A 172 17.41 31.47 -9.49
CA VAL A 172 16.20 30.66 -9.64
C VAL A 172 15.72 30.16 -8.28
N LEU A 173 16.64 29.72 -7.42
CA LEU A 173 16.33 29.32 -6.04
C LEU A 173 15.67 30.47 -5.26
N TYR A 174 16.20 31.69 -5.39
CA TYR A 174 15.60 32.87 -4.75
C TYR A 174 14.14 33.08 -5.18
N LYS A 175 13.83 32.93 -6.47
CA LYS A 175 12.44 33.04 -6.98
C LYS A 175 11.52 31.98 -6.38
N ILE A 176 12.00 30.73 -6.29
CA ILE A 176 11.25 29.62 -5.68
C ILE A 176 10.99 29.91 -4.20
N ILE A 177 12.02 30.29 -3.45
CA ILE A 177 11.91 30.64 -2.02
C ILE A 177 10.93 31.81 -1.81
N PHE A 178 11.04 32.85 -2.62
CA PHE A 178 10.16 34.01 -2.56
C PHE A 178 8.69 33.64 -2.83
N PHE A 179 8.45 32.74 -3.79
CA PHE A 179 7.12 32.21 -4.06
C PHE A 179 6.59 31.38 -2.87
N ILE A 180 7.45 30.53 -2.28
CA ILE A 180 7.10 29.72 -1.10
C ILE A 180 6.66 30.62 0.05
N TYR A 181 7.41 31.68 0.36
CA TYR A 181 7.06 32.59 1.45
C TYR A 181 5.71 33.30 1.26
N LYS A 182 5.28 33.53 0.02
CA LYS A 182 4.01 34.19 -0.29
C LYS A 182 2.80 33.26 -0.27
N THR A 183 3.02 31.94 -0.28
CA THR A 183 1.96 30.96 -0.56
C THR A 183 1.66 30.10 0.67
N LYS A 184 0.40 30.09 1.12
CA LYS A 184 -0.04 29.35 2.33
C LYS A 184 -0.27 27.84 2.12
N ASN A 185 -0.22 27.35 0.88
CA ASN A 185 -0.65 26.00 0.50
C ASN A 185 0.50 25.03 0.16
N ILE A 186 1.75 25.35 0.51
CA ILE A 186 2.89 24.46 0.26
C ILE A 186 3.13 23.59 1.50
N SER A 187 3.34 22.28 1.32
CA SER A 187 3.59 21.43 2.48
C SER A 187 4.92 21.74 3.18
N ASN A 188 4.92 21.68 4.51
CA ASN A 188 6.14 21.82 5.31
C ASN A 188 7.23 20.81 4.91
N LYS A 189 6.86 19.64 4.38
CA LYS A 189 7.79 18.58 3.96
C LYS A 189 8.61 18.99 2.73
N LEU A 190 7.99 19.63 1.74
CA LEU A 190 8.71 20.14 0.56
C LEU A 190 9.64 21.30 0.93
N VAL A 191 9.16 22.22 1.77
CA VAL A 191 9.95 23.36 2.26
C VAL A 191 11.20 22.89 3.01
N LEU A 192 11.03 21.86 3.85
CA LEU A 192 12.12 21.24 4.59
C LEU A 192 13.16 20.59 3.70
N GLU A 193 12.72 19.79 2.72
CA GLU A 193 13.68 19.14 1.83
C GLU A 193 14.46 20.16 1.02
N LEU A 194 13.79 21.19 0.50
CA LEU A 194 14.45 22.27 -0.21
C LEU A 194 15.50 22.96 0.68
N ALA A 195 15.17 23.23 1.95
CA ALA A 195 16.12 23.80 2.90
C ALA A 195 17.31 22.87 3.18
N ASP A 196 17.08 21.56 3.28
CA ASP A 196 18.13 20.55 3.48
C ASP A 196 19.10 20.51 2.30
N GLN A 197 18.56 20.37 1.09
CA GLN A 197 19.40 20.30 -0.13
C GLN A 197 20.18 21.60 -0.35
N ILE A 198 19.56 22.77 -0.16
CA ILE A 198 20.27 24.05 -0.23
C ILE A 198 21.34 24.15 0.87
N GLY A 199 21.04 23.72 2.09
CA GLY A 199 22.00 23.71 3.20
C GLY A 199 23.25 22.90 2.89
N LEU A 200 23.11 21.74 2.22
CA LEU A 200 24.23 20.93 1.75
C LEU A 200 25.11 21.66 0.72
N PHE A 201 24.53 22.45 -0.18
CA PHE A 201 25.29 23.30 -1.10
C PHE A 201 26.07 24.38 -0.36
N LEU A 202 25.40 25.10 0.57
CA LEU A 202 26.04 26.14 1.39
C LEU A 202 27.24 25.58 2.18
N LYS A 203 27.12 24.37 2.72
CA LYS A 203 28.22 23.67 3.41
C LYS A 203 29.47 23.48 2.54
N ASN A 204 29.32 23.37 1.23
CA ASN A 204 30.44 23.14 0.31
C ASN A 204 31.06 24.43 -0.24
N GLU A 205 30.43 25.60 -0.01
CA GLU A 205 30.98 26.88 -0.47
C GLU A 205 32.09 27.39 0.44
N GLU A 206 33.15 27.96 -0.15
CA GLU A 206 34.27 28.54 0.61
C GLU A 206 33.91 29.92 1.19
N ASN A 207 33.04 30.68 0.51
CA ASN A 207 32.59 31.99 0.93
C ASN A 207 31.06 32.10 0.75
N ILE A 208 30.34 32.20 1.87
CA ILE A 208 28.88 32.27 1.88
C ILE A 208 28.37 33.72 1.82
N ASP A 209 29.19 34.71 2.21
CA ASP A 209 28.76 36.12 2.28
C ASP A 209 28.42 36.72 0.89
N SER A 210 28.89 36.09 -0.21
CA SER A 210 28.54 36.51 -1.57
C SER A 210 27.18 36.00 -2.07
N ILE A 211 26.54 35.09 -1.32
CA ILE A 211 25.26 34.47 -1.68
C ILE A 211 24.12 35.33 -1.11
N ASN A 212 23.01 35.41 -1.84
CA ASN A 212 21.79 36.08 -1.41
C ASN A 212 21.37 35.66 0.01
N LYS A 213 21.32 36.67 0.89
CA LYS A 213 20.97 36.56 2.31
C LYS A 213 19.64 35.84 2.55
N ASP A 214 18.65 36.04 1.68
CA ASP A 214 17.33 35.40 1.82
C ASP A 214 17.37 33.88 1.66
N ILE A 215 18.32 33.35 0.86
CA ILE A 215 18.51 31.90 0.71
C ILE A 215 19.08 31.31 2.00
N ILE A 216 20.07 31.99 2.59
CA ILE A 216 20.70 31.59 3.84
C ILE A 216 19.68 31.66 5.00
N LEU A 217 18.92 32.77 5.07
CA LEU A 217 17.84 32.95 6.05
C LEU A 217 16.76 31.87 5.92
N PHE A 218 16.37 31.49 4.69
CA PHE A 218 15.43 30.41 4.44
C PHE A 218 15.92 29.07 5.00
N VAL A 219 17.18 28.71 4.80
CA VAL A 219 17.76 27.47 5.33
C VAL A 219 17.78 27.51 6.86
N LEU A 220 18.34 28.57 7.44
CA LEU A 220 18.51 28.69 8.90
C LEU A 220 17.17 28.74 9.63
N TYR A 221 16.17 29.45 9.11
CA TYR A 221 14.83 29.52 9.69
C TYR A 221 14.12 28.15 9.70
N ASN A 222 14.15 27.44 8.57
CA ASN A 222 13.48 26.15 8.46
C ASN A 222 14.18 25.07 9.30
N PHE A 223 15.50 25.10 9.44
CA PHE A 223 16.17 24.23 10.40
C PHE A 223 15.82 24.60 11.85
N ASN A 224 15.84 25.88 12.21
CA ASN A 224 15.49 26.33 13.57
C ASN A 224 14.09 25.85 14.00
N ARG A 225 13.12 25.91 13.09
CA ARG A 225 11.74 25.48 13.34
C ARG A 225 11.61 23.96 13.54
N ASN A 226 12.42 23.14 12.86
CA ASN A 226 12.21 21.70 12.77
C ASN A 226 13.17 20.83 13.61
N ILE A 227 14.14 21.45 14.29
CA ILE A 227 15.04 20.78 15.24
C ILE A 227 14.26 20.01 16.35
N ASN A 228 12.98 20.34 16.59
CA ASN A 228 12.15 19.73 17.64
C ASN A 228 10.99 18.82 17.16
N ASP A 229 10.59 18.87 15.88
CA ASP A 229 9.28 18.31 15.44
C ASP A 229 9.35 16.90 14.82
N TYR A 230 10.53 16.30 14.65
CA TYR A 230 10.68 15.00 13.96
C TYR A 230 11.83 14.15 14.53
N ASN A 231 11.70 12.82 14.42
CA ASN A 231 12.73 11.78 14.66
C ASN A 231 13.97 11.88 13.73
N PHE A 232 14.29 13.07 13.21
CA PHE A 232 15.44 13.31 12.34
C PHE A 232 16.74 13.39 13.13
N ASN A 233 17.84 13.06 12.45
CA ASN A 233 19.16 12.89 13.02
C ASN A 233 19.79 14.25 13.39
N SER A 234 19.34 14.88 14.48
CA SER A 234 19.65 16.29 14.80
C SER A 234 21.15 16.64 14.87
N ILE A 235 22.05 15.65 15.06
CA ILE A 235 23.51 15.84 15.03
C ILE A 235 24.01 16.28 13.64
N PHE A 236 23.38 15.79 12.56
CA PHE A 236 23.79 16.17 11.21
C PHE A 236 23.47 17.64 10.94
N TYR A 237 22.27 18.08 11.34
CA TYR A 237 21.81 19.44 11.15
C TYR A 237 22.55 20.45 12.03
N THR A 238 22.88 20.12 13.28
CA THR A 238 23.70 21.00 14.13
C THR A 238 25.07 21.26 13.51
N LYS A 239 25.75 20.22 13.03
CA LYS A 239 27.04 20.36 12.32
C LYS A 239 26.91 21.19 11.04
N LEU A 240 25.83 21.00 10.30
CA LEU A 240 25.55 21.74 9.07
C LEU A 240 25.35 23.23 9.35
N ILE A 241 24.51 23.56 10.33
CA ILE A 241 24.22 24.92 10.77
C ILE A 241 25.49 25.60 11.30
N SER A 242 26.24 24.95 12.18
CA SER A 242 27.51 25.48 12.70
C SER A 242 28.48 25.81 11.58
N ASN A 243 28.62 24.91 10.59
CA ASN A 243 29.49 25.14 9.43
C ASN A 243 29.04 26.34 8.58
N ILE A 244 27.73 26.50 8.36
CA ILE A 244 27.18 27.64 7.62
C ILE A 244 27.43 28.94 8.40
N LEU A 245 27.10 28.97 9.69
CA LEU A 245 27.27 30.14 10.55
C LEU A 245 28.75 30.54 10.71
N ASP A 246 29.68 29.58 10.79
CA ASP A 246 31.12 29.86 10.91
C ASP A 246 31.69 30.57 9.69
N LYS A 247 31.09 30.37 8.51
CA LYS A 247 31.52 30.99 7.24
C LYS A 247 30.94 32.38 7.00
N ILE A 248 29.98 32.82 7.82
CA ILE A 248 29.43 34.17 7.77
C ILE A 248 30.38 35.09 8.55
N LEU A 249 30.90 36.12 7.89
CA LEU A 249 31.83 37.09 8.50
C LEU A 249 31.20 38.48 8.66
N ASP A 250 30.08 38.76 7.98
CA ASP A 250 29.33 40.00 8.10
C ASP A 250 28.57 40.05 9.45
N ILE A 251 29.07 40.86 10.39
CA ILE A 251 28.48 41.06 11.72
C ILE A 251 27.05 41.62 11.67
N ASP A 252 26.72 42.48 10.71
CA ASP A 252 25.38 43.04 10.61
C ASP A 252 24.41 41.97 10.08
N PHE A 253 24.90 41.05 9.24
CA PHE A 253 24.15 39.87 8.82
C PHE A 253 23.96 38.84 9.94
N GLU A 254 24.97 38.62 10.78
CA GLU A 254 24.82 37.77 11.98
C GLU A 254 23.69 38.27 12.90
N ILE A 255 23.59 39.59 13.08
CA ILE A 255 22.53 40.24 13.87
C ILE A 255 21.16 40.12 13.18
N GLU A 256 21.11 40.22 11.85
CA GLU A 256 19.91 40.01 11.05
C GLU A 256 19.41 38.56 11.20
N ILE A 257 20.29 37.56 11.06
CA ILE A 257 19.98 36.14 11.25
C ILE A 257 19.49 35.91 12.68
N PHE A 258 20.19 36.48 13.67
CA PHE A 258 19.81 36.37 15.07
C PHE A 258 18.36 36.84 15.27
N SER A 259 18.02 38.01 14.72
CA SER A 259 16.68 38.58 14.81
C SER A 259 15.63 37.77 14.05
N TYR A 260 15.96 37.29 12.85
CA TYR A 260 15.05 36.54 11.98
C TYR A 260 14.70 35.14 12.53
N THR A 261 15.66 34.53 13.22
CA THR A 261 15.50 33.20 13.83
C THR A 261 15.01 33.27 15.28
N PHE A 262 14.90 34.47 15.86
CA PHE A 262 14.48 34.67 17.24
C PHE A 262 13.01 34.24 17.45
N PRO A 263 12.70 33.47 18.51
CA PRO A 263 11.34 32.99 18.74
C PRO A 263 10.39 34.12 19.18
N ASN A 264 9.21 34.16 18.56
CA ASN A 264 8.21 35.22 18.81
C ASN A 264 7.36 35.01 20.09
N TRP A 265 7.46 33.86 20.77
CA TRP A 265 6.56 33.51 21.88
C TRP A 265 7.30 33.03 23.14
N LEU A 266 6.99 33.65 24.28
CA LEU A 266 7.57 33.32 25.60
C LEU A 266 7.15 31.93 26.12
N LYS A 267 6.05 31.36 25.61
CA LYS A 267 5.42 30.13 26.11
C LYS A 267 6.17 28.86 25.68
N ASP A 268 6.87 28.91 24.55
CA ASP A 268 7.63 27.79 23.98
C ASP A 268 9.00 27.60 24.67
N VAL A 269 9.36 28.51 25.57
CA VAL A 269 10.71 28.60 26.15
C VAL A 269 10.77 27.89 27.51
N LEU A 270 9.66 27.90 28.24
CA LEU A 270 9.52 27.26 29.56
C LEU A 270 9.32 25.74 29.47
N SER A 271 9.12 25.20 28.26
CA SER A 271 8.77 23.79 28.01
C SER A 271 9.76 23.03 27.12
N ASN A 272 10.78 23.70 26.55
CA ASN A 272 11.63 23.10 25.51
C ASN A 272 13.10 22.91 25.92
N SER A 273 13.72 21.90 25.30
CA SER A 273 15.15 21.55 25.38
C SER A 273 16.07 22.63 24.80
N SER A 274 17.35 22.62 25.21
CA SER A 274 18.45 23.48 24.74
C SER A 274 18.57 23.64 23.21
N ASN A 275 18.06 22.67 22.44
CA ASN A 275 18.13 22.63 20.99
C ASN A 275 17.44 23.82 20.29
N TYR A 276 16.42 24.44 20.92
CA TYR A 276 15.60 25.49 20.29
C TYR A 276 16.32 26.84 20.12
N LEU A 277 17.36 27.10 20.92
CA LEU A 277 18.13 28.35 20.88
C LEU A 277 19.56 28.17 20.34
N PHE A 278 19.83 27.04 19.67
CA PHE A 278 21.15 26.67 19.18
C PHE A 278 21.80 27.74 18.29
N ILE A 279 21.08 28.19 17.25
CA ILE A 279 21.55 29.23 16.33
C ILE A 279 21.86 30.52 17.10
N GLN A 280 20.97 30.91 18.02
CA GLN A 280 21.13 32.12 18.82
C GLN A 280 22.42 32.05 19.64
N PHE A 281 22.68 30.95 20.35
CA PHE A 281 23.87 30.81 21.20
C PHE A 281 25.19 30.87 20.43
N ILE A 282 25.26 30.25 19.25
CA ILE A 282 26.44 30.36 18.38
C ILE A 282 26.65 31.82 17.97
N LEU A 283 25.59 32.49 17.52
CA LEU A 283 25.66 33.88 17.07
C LEU A 283 26.02 34.84 18.20
N ILE A 284 25.46 34.68 19.41
CA ILE A 284 25.79 35.55 20.56
C ILE A 284 27.27 35.49 20.88
N LYS A 285 27.87 34.29 20.86
CA LYS A 285 29.30 34.13 21.09
C LYS A 285 30.13 34.91 20.07
N LYS A 286 29.76 34.85 18.78
CA LYS A 286 30.43 35.61 17.71
C LYS A 286 30.21 37.12 17.85
N ILE A 287 28.97 37.55 18.06
CA ILE A 287 28.58 38.96 18.25
C ILE A 287 29.28 39.57 19.48
N TYR A 288 29.40 38.83 20.58
CA TYR A 288 30.10 39.27 21.79
C TYR A 288 31.60 39.45 21.58
N LYS A 289 32.27 38.48 20.93
CA LYS A 289 33.70 38.58 20.57
C LYS A 289 34.00 39.81 19.71
N ASN A 290 33.03 40.20 18.89
CA ASN A 290 33.10 41.38 18.03
C ASN A 290 32.66 42.68 18.74
N GLY A 291 32.36 42.66 20.05
CA GLY A 291 31.97 43.84 20.83
C GLY A 291 30.60 44.43 20.44
N CYS A 292 29.77 43.66 19.73
CA CYS A 292 28.53 44.16 19.10
C CYS A 292 27.25 43.73 19.83
N ILE A 293 27.34 43.22 21.07
CA ILE A 293 26.18 42.71 21.81
C ILE A 293 25.11 43.78 22.10
N GLU A 294 25.51 45.05 22.15
CA GLU A 294 24.60 46.20 22.31
C GLU A 294 23.76 46.51 21.06
N LYS A 295 24.09 45.91 19.90
CA LYS A 295 23.28 46.04 18.67
C LYS A 295 22.02 45.15 18.69
N LEU A 296 21.93 44.19 19.62
CA LEU A 296 20.73 43.37 19.81
C LEU A 296 19.60 44.22 20.41
N GLU A 297 18.34 43.93 20.07
CA GLU A 297 17.23 44.67 20.66
C GLU A 297 17.16 44.45 22.19
N PRO A 298 16.78 45.46 22.99
CA PRO A 298 16.72 45.33 24.45
C PRO A 298 15.88 44.14 24.93
N LYS A 299 14.77 43.85 24.24
CA LYS A 299 13.90 42.71 24.56
C LYS A 299 14.56 41.36 24.25
N GLN A 300 15.34 41.28 23.17
CA GLN A 300 16.05 40.07 22.79
C GLN A 300 17.19 39.78 23.77
N LYS A 301 17.97 40.81 24.12
CA LYS A 301 19.05 40.75 25.13
C LYS A 301 18.50 40.35 26.51
N ASP A 302 17.41 40.99 26.95
CA ASP A 302 16.73 40.69 28.22
C ASP A 302 16.27 39.25 28.31
N PHE A 303 15.55 38.78 27.28
CA PHE A 303 15.05 37.42 27.21
C PHE A 303 16.19 36.39 27.25
N LEU A 304 17.23 36.60 26.45
CA LEU A 304 18.33 35.67 26.29
C LEU A 304 19.19 35.56 27.55
N PHE A 305 19.57 36.70 28.14
CA PHE A 305 20.41 36.70 29.34
C PHE A 305 19.69 36.04 30.52
N LYS A 306 18.37 36.24 30.64
CA LYS A 306 17.55 35.52 31.61
C LYS A 306 17.50 34.01 31.33
N TYR A 307 17.37 33.60 30.06
CA TYR A 307 17.37 32.19 29.69
C TYR A 307 18.71 31.51 30.04
N ILE A 308 19.84 32.12 29.67
CA ILE A 308 21.18 31.59 29.97
C ILE A 308 21.38 31.51 31.49
N ALA A 309 21.03 32.59 32.20
CA ALA A 309 21.14 32.64 33.66
C ALA A 309 20.32 31.56 34.34
N PHE A 310 19.15 31.19 33.80
CA PHE A 310 18.29 30.15 34.35
C PHE A 310 18.80 28.73 34.04
N HIS A 311 19.15 28.45 32.78
CA HIS A 311 19.37 27.07 32.32
C HIS A 311 20.83 26.59 32.36
N LEU A 312 21.83 27.49 32.43
CA LEU A 312 23.25 27.12 32.44
C LEU A 312 23.93 27.39 33.79
N ILE A 313 23.14 27.46 34.86
CA ILE A 313 23.59 27.87 36.18
C ILE A 313 24.45 26.81 36.89
N ASP A 314 24.15 25.53 36.63
CA ASP A 314 24.84 24.35 37.21
C ASP A 314 25.83 23.70 36.22
N THR A 315 26.13 24.37 35.09
CA THR A 315 27.10 23.91 34.11
C THR A 315 28.30 24.85 34.11
N ASP A 316 29.42 24.44 33.51
CA ASP A 316 30.56 25.32 33.21
C ASP A 316 30.22 26.35 32.12
N PHE A 317 29.02 26.96 32.16
CA PHE A 317 28.42 27.78 31.10
C PHE A 317 28.52 27.09 29.74
N THR A 318 28.38 25.77 29.73
CA THR A 318 28.57 24.92 28.56
C THR A 318 27.23 24.28 28.20
N LEU A 319 26.75 24.59 27.01
CA LEU A 319 25.53 24.04 26.45
C LEU A 319 25.85 22.70 25.76
N LYS A 320 25.26 21.60 26.24
CA LYS A 320 25.38 20.30 25.58
C LYS A 320 24.14 20.01 24.73
N ILE A 321 24.36 19.72 23.44
CA ILE A 321 23.33 19.31 22.48
C ILE A 321 23.82 18.03 21.81
N LYS A 322 23.33 16.88 22.31
CA LYS A 322 23.82 15.55 21.91
C LYS A 322 25.35 15.44 22.02
N ASP A 323 26.06 15.32 20.89
CA ASP A 323 27.52 15.18 20.82
C ASP A 323 28.26 16.54 20.69
N GLU A 324 27.54 17.67 20.62
CA GLU A 324 28.14 19.01 20.51
C GLU A 324 28.10 19.76 21.85
N GLU A 325 29.23 20.39 22.18
CA GLU A 325 29.38 21.24 23.36
C GLU A 325 29.75 22.66 22.96
N ILE A 326 28.93 23.64 23.35
CA ILE A 326 29.16 25.06 23.10
C ILE A 326 29.47 25.75 24.42
N SER A 327 30.72 26.21 24.59
CA SER A 327 31.12 27.01 25.75
C SER A 327 30.75 28.49 25.57
N LEU A 328 30.03 29.02 26.56
CA LEU A 328 29.58 30.42 26.72
C LEU A 328 30.23 31.10 27.94
N LEU A 329 31.33 30.55 28.46
CA LEU A 329 32.04 31.07 29.65
C LEU A 329 32.39 32.56 29.58
N GLU A 330 32.74 33.05 28.40
CA GLU A 330 33.12 34.45 28.15
C GLU A 330 32.00 35.46 28.47
N LEU A 331 30.73 35.01 28.59
CA LEU A 331 29.56 35.84 28.90
C LEU A 331 29.19 35.87 30.38
N LYS A 332 29.82 35.05 31.22
CA LYS A 332 29.41 34.82 32.62
C LYS A 332 29.34 36.12 33.42
N ASP A 333 30.37 36.95 33.35
CA ASP A 333 30.47 38.20 34.12
C ASP A 333 29.49 39.27 33.61
N THR A 334 29.31 39.36 32.28
CA THR A 334 28.32 40.26 31.66
C THR A 334 26.90 39.90 32.07
N ILE A 335 26.56 38.59 32.05
CA ILE A 335 25.24 38.11 32.49
C ILE A 335 25.07 38.34 33.98
N SER A 336 26.10 38.06 34.80
CA SER A 336 26.04 38.32 36.24
C SER A 336 25.76 39.78 36.55
N SER A 337 26.44 40.71 35.88
CA SER A 337 26.25 42.14 36.10
C SER A 337 24.84 42.57 35.68
N TYR A 338 24.40 42.14 34.50
CA TYR A 338 23.06 42.40 33.98
C TYR A 338 21.94 41.92 34.92
N ILE A 339 22.06 40.71 35.48
CA ILE A 339 21.07 40.14 36.39
C ILE A 339 21.01 40.93 37.71
N ILE A 340 22.14 41.39 38.22
CA ILE A 340 22.19 42.23 39.43
C ILE A 340 21.51 43.58 39.19
N ASP A 341 21.78 44.23 38.05
CA ASP A 341 21.13 45.51 37.67
C ASP A 341 19.61 45.35 37.57
N VAL A 342 19.12 44.20 37.06
CA VAL A 342 17.69 43.87 37.02
C VAL A 342 17.09 43.77 38.43
N PHE A 343 17.83 43.21 39.39
CA PHE A 343 17.36 43.01 40.77
C PHE A 343 17.45 44.27 41.66
N GLU A 344 18.29 45.23 41.31
CA GLU A 344 18.36 46.53 41.99
C GLU A 344 17.03 47.28 41.92
N ILE A 345 16.38 47.29 40.74
CA ILE A 345 15.13 48.02 40.48
C ILE A 345 13.86 47.14 40.51
N SER A 346 13.98 45.84 40.78
CA SER A 346 12.85 44.91 40.74
C SER A 346 11.94 45.04 41.97
N GLU A 347 10.65 45.31 41.74
CA GLU A 347 9.62 45.37 42.79
C GLU A 347 8.69 44.14 42.87
N ARG A 348 8.94 43.08 42.09
CA ARG A 348 8.08 41.88 42.05
C ARG A 348 8.57 40.82 43.05
N GLU A 349 7.67 40.29 43.88
CA GLU A 349 7.94 39.18 44.81
C GLU A 349 7.76 37.80 44.15
N ASP A 350 7.06 37.72 43.02
CA ASP A 350 6.41 36.47 42.61
C ASP A 350 6.85 36.01 41.22
N ASN A 351 7.80 35.07 41.18
CA ASN A 351 7.73 33.94 40.26
C ASN A 351 8.68 32.81 40.71
N PHE A 352 8.13 31.60 40.81
CA PHE A 352 8.86 30.34 41.07
C PHE A 352 10.00 30.10 40.06
N LEU A 353 10.05 30.85 38.96
CA LEU A 353 11.10 30.74 37.95
C LEU A 353 12.40 31.49 38.28
N TYR A 354 12.43 32.42 39.24
CA TYR A 354 13.62 33.26 39.48
C TYR A 354 14.47 32.84 40.69
N TRP A 355 14.05 31.85 41.48
CA TRP A 355 14.76 31.51 42.72
C TRP A 355 16.17 30.97 42.46
N GLN A 356 16.39 30.15 41.43
CA GLN A 356 17.72 29.63 41.07
C GLN A 356 18.67 30.76 40.68
N ILE A 357 18.19 31.69 39.84
CA ILE A 357 18.94 32.89 39.45
C ILE A 357 19.30 33.73 40.69
N ILE A 358 18.33 33.94 41.58
CA ILE A 358 18.54 34.72 42.80
C ILE A 358 19.56 34.06 43.74
N ILE A 359 19.49 32.73 43.95
CA ILE A 359 20.45 32.01 44.80
C ILE A 359 21.88 32.10 44.26
N ASN A 360 22.06 31.84 42.96
CA ASN A 360 23.39 31.66 42.37
C ASN A 360 24.06 32.97 41.96
N TYR A 361 23.30 34.03 41.68
CA TYR A 361 23.88 35.34 41.33
C TYR A 361 23.98 36.30 42.53
N ILE A 362 23.16 36.13 43.58
CA ILE A 362 23.27 36.90 44.84
C ILE A 362 23.98 36.01 45.88
N ASP A 363 25.28 35.89 45.71
CA ASP A 363 26.19 34.99 46.43
C ASP A 363 27.21 35.72 47.32
N SER A 364 27.05 37.03 47.52
CA SER A 364 27.93 37.83 48.35
C SER A 364 27.19 39.00 48.98
N GLN A 365 27.73 39.52 50.08
CA GLN A 365 27.21 40.73 50.74
C GLN A 365 27.13 41.91 49.76
N GLU A 366 28.17 42.12 48.92
CA GLU A 366 28.21 43.23 47.97
C GLU A 366 27.06 43.18 46.95
N LYS A 367 26.78 41.99 46.39
CA LYS A 367 25.70 41.82 45.42
C LYS A 367 24.33 41.86 46.09
N TYR A 368 24.22 41.30 47.29
CA TYR A 368 22.99 41.34 48.09
C TYR A 368 22.60 42.78 48.44
N ASP A 369 23.57 43.61 48.82
CA ASP A 369 23.32 45.00 49.24
C ASP A 369 22.76 45.88 48.13
N LYS A 370 23.17 45.63 46.87
CA LYS A 370 22.67 46.31 45.66
C LYS A 370 21.21 45.94 45.31
N CYS A 371 20.66 44.86 45.87
CA CYS A 371 19.31 44.40 45.52
C CYS A 371 18.21 45.19 46.23
N SER A 372 17.01 45.22 45.62
CA SER A 372 15.84 45.85 46.23
C SER A 372 15.43 45.15 47.55
N LYS A 373 14.75 45.89 48.45
CA LYS A 373 14.27 45.37 49.75
C LYS A 373 13.43 44.09 49.62
N LYS A 374 12.64 43.97 48.54
CA LYS A 374 11.82 42.78 48.27
C LYS A 374 12.66 41.58 47.83
N VAL A 375 13.62 41.78 46.92
CA VAL A 375 14.54 40.71 46.49
C VAL A 375 15.37 40.22 47.66
N LYS A 376 15.84 41.12 48.54
CA LYS A 376 16.52 40.79 49.80
C LYS A 376 15.70 39.84 50.68
N LYS A 377 14.44 40.20 50.99
CA LYS A 377 13.51 39.33 51.75
C LYS A 377 13.32 37.96 51.10
N TYR A 378 13.16 37.94 49.77
CA TYR A 378 12.96 36.69 49.03
C TYR A 378 14.22 35.82 49.02
N ARG A 379 15.41 36.40 48.80
CA ARG A 379 16.69 35.70 48.84
C ARG A 379 16.96 35.07 50.21
N ILE A 380 16.54 35.71 51.30
CA ILE A 380 16.58 35.13 52.66
C ILE A 380 15.66 33.91 52.78
N ARG A 381 14.44 33.96 52.23
CA ARG A 381 13.53 32.80 52.23
C ARG A 381 14.12 31.59 51.51
N LEU A 382 15.02 31.82 50.55
CA LEU A 382 15.71 30.82 49.74
C LEU A 382 16.99 30.26 50.37
N ILE A 383 17.37 30.69 51.57
CA ILE A 383 18.48 30.07 52.30
C ILE A 383 18.02 28.67 52.76
N PHE A 384 18.76 27.63 52.38
CA PHE A 384 18.41 26.23 52.72
C PHE A 384 19.44 25.51 53.60
N SER A 385 20.59 26.14 53.88
CA SER A 385 21.65 25.60 54.73
C SER A 385 22.50 26.73 55.33
N SER A 386 23.28 26.40 56.36
CA SER A 386 24.29 27.29 56.96
C SER A 386 25.44 27.64 56.03
N ASP A 387 25.65 26.85 54.97
CA ASP A 387 26.76 27.00 54.01
C ASP A 387 26.42 27.99 52.89
N ASP A 388 25.17 28.47 52.84
CA ASP A 388 24.75 29.49 51.89
C ASP A 388 25.62 30.75 52.09
N PRO A 389 26.22 31.33 51.03
CA PRO A 389 27.12 32.48 51.13
C PRO A 389 26.50 33.70 51.82
N ILE A 390 25.17 33.79 51.80
CA ILE A 390 24.45 34.89 52.45
C ILE A 390 23.85 34.50 53.82
N TYR A 391 24.12 33.30 54.35
CA TYR A 391 23.58 32.84 55.64
C TYR A 391 23.91 33.79 56.79
N ASN A 392 25.12 34.37 56.78
CA ASN A 392 25.68 35.22 57.85
C ASN A 392 25.72 36.72 57.51
N ILE A 393 24.96 37.16 56.52
CA ILE A 393 24.90 38.59 56.17
C ILE A 393 24.42 39.44 57.34
N LYS A 394 24.88 40.69 57.35
CA LYS A 394 24.41 41.71 58.29
C LYS A 394 23.38 42.58 57.59
N GLU A 395 22.27 42.82 58.25
CA GLU A 395 21.18 43.63 57.73
C GLU A 395 20.70 44.59 58.82
N ASP A 396 20.66 45.88 58.49
CA ASP A 396 20.28 46.93 59.41
C ASP A 396 18.74 47.11 59.46
N ASP A 397 18.02 46.62 58.45
CA ASP A 397 16.56 46.62 58.43
C ASP A 397 15.98 45.59 59.41
N LYS A 398 15.36 46.11 60.48
CA LYS A 398 14.82 45.32 61.59
C LYS A 398 13.79 44.26 61.16
N GLU A 399 13.02 44.52 60.10
CA GLU A 399 12.02 43.58 59.60
C GLU A 399 12.70 42.40 58.90
N ILE A 400 13.71 42.68 58.08
CA ILE A 400 14.46 41.66 57.35
C ILE A 400 15.30 40.81 58.31
N ASN A 401 15.93 41.43 59.31
CA ASN A 401 16.76 40.72 60.27
C ASN A 401 15.95 39.69 61.09
N ASN A 402 14.71 40.01 61.50
CA ASN A 402 13.82 39.06 62.18
C ASN A 402 13.47 37.85 61.28
N ILE A 403 13.27 38.07 59.97
CA ILE A 403 12.99 37.00 59.00
C ILE A 403 14.22 36.10 58.84
N LEU A 404 15.42 36.70 58.81
CA LEU A 404 16.69 35.98 58.71
C LEU A 404 16.93 35.11 59.96
N GLU A 405 16.71 35.62 61.17
CA GLU A 405 16.84 34.84 62.41
C GLU A 405 15.87 33.64 62.47
N ALA A 406 14.58 33.86 62.18
CA ALA A 406 13.59 32.77 62.14
C ALA A 406 13.95 31.70 61.08
N LYS A 407 14.53 32.12 59.95
CA LYS A 407 14.98 31.21 58.91
C LYS A 407 16.20 30.40 59.34
N ARG A 408 17.16 31.00 60.03
CA ARG A 408 18.33 30.31 60.62
C ARG A 408 17.88 29.23 61.60
N GLU A 409 16.95 29.53 62.51
CA GLU A 409 16.40 28.54 63.45
C GLU A 409 15.75 27.34 62.75
N TYR A 410 14.96 27.59 61.69
CA TYR A 410 14.38 26.53 60.86
C TYR A 410 15.44 25.69 60.15
N ILE A 411 16.49 26.33 59.63
CA ILE A 411 17.60 25.64 58.93
C ILE A 411 18.34 24.71 59.91
N ASP A 412 18.61 25.15 61.13
CA ASP A 412 19.29 24.33 62.14
C ASP A 412 18.47 23.06 62.48
N LYS A 413 17.15 23.19 62.63
CA LYS A 413 16.25 22.04 62.80
C LYS A 413 16.26 21.13 61.56
N SER A 414 16.16 21.71 60.37
CA SER A 414 16.21 20.99 59.09
C SER A 414 17.53 20.25 58.89
N GLN A 415 18.67 20.80 59.31
CA GLN A 415 19.97 20.15 59.24
C GLN A 415 20.08 18.92 60.15
N LYS A 416 19.57 19.00 61.39
CA LYS A 416 19.49 17.82 62.27
C LYS A 416 18.61 16.72 61.68
N LEU A 417 17.47 17.09 61.10
CA LEU A 417 16.61 16.15 60.38
C LEU A 417 17.33 15.52 59.19
N ARG A 418 17.98 16.33 58.36
CA ARG A 418 18.77 15.86 57.21
C ARG A 418 19.86 14.89 57.64
N ALA A 419 20.60 15.18 58.71
CA ALA A 419 21.63 14.27 59.22
C ALA A 419 21.05 12.90 59.61
N LYS A 420 19.87 12.86 60.25
CA LYS A 420 19.16 11.60 60.56
C LYS A 420 18.64 10.88 59.32
N ILE A 421 18.09 11.60 58.34
CA ILE A 421 17.63 11.01 57.06
C ILE A 421 18.82 10.49 56.25
N GLU A 422 19.93 11.23 56.17
CA GLU A 422 21.14 10.80 55.47
C GLU A 422 21.76 9.57 56.13
N LYS A 423 21.80 9.53 57.48
CA LYS A 423 22.17 8.33 58.21
C LYS A 423 21.24 7.14 57.88
N TYR A 424 19.92 7.36 57.84
CA TYR A 424 18.96 6.33 57.42
C TYR A 424 19.20 5.86 55.97
N LYS A 425 19.47 6.78 55.02
CA LYS A 425 19.80 6.42 53.63
C LYS A 425 21.10 5.63 53.54
N GLU A 426 22.11 6.00 54.33
CA GLU A 426 23.38 5.27 54.43
C GLU A 426 23.16 3.86 54.99
N ASP A 427 22.45 3.76 56.11
CA ASP A 427 22.14 2.48 56.75
C ASP A 427 21.29 1.58 55.82
N LYS A 428 20.31 2.16 55.10
CA LYS A 428 19.52 1.47 54.07
C LYS A 428 20.38 0.99 52.90
N LYS A 429 21.35 1.80 52.44
CA LYS A 429 22.29 1.41 51.38
C LYS A 429 23.17 0.24 51.83
N ASN A 430 23.61 0.25 53.08
CA ASN A 430 24.35 -0.87 53.66
C ASN A 430 23.48 -2.14 53.75
N GLU A 431 22.21 -2.00 54.12
CA GLU A 431 21.27 -3.14 54.23
C GLU A 431 20.94 -3.79 52.87
N LYS A 432 21.04 -3.06 51.74
CA LYS A 432 20.87 -3.63 50.38
C LYS A 432 21.76 -4.83 50.11
N ILE A 433 22.98 -4.83 50.65
CA ILE A 433 23.93 -5.93 50.49
C ILE A 433 23.86 -6.88 51.69
N ASN A 434 23.73 -6.35 52.91
CA ASN A 434 23.73 -7.18 54.13
C ASN A 434 22.54 -8.14 54.19
N CYS A 435 21.37 -7.73 53.69
CA CYS A 435 20.16 -8.58 53.70
C CYS A 435 20.33 -9.89 52.91
N ILE A 436 21.28 -9.96 51.96
CA ILE A 436 21.59 -11.17 51.19
C ILE A 436 22.11 -12.29 52.11
N THR A 437 22.84 -11.96 53.19
CA THR A 437 23.33 -12.99 54.14
C THR A 437 22.20 -13.59 54.99
N LYS A 438 21.16 -12.80 55.28
CA LYS A 438 19.98 -13.24 56.06
C LYS A 438 19.01 -14.07 55.23
N PHE A 439 19.11 -13.98 53.90
CA PHE A 439 18.23 -14.64 52.94
C PHE A 439 18.17 -16.17 53.07
N PHE A 440 19.29 -16.83 53.37
CA PHE A 440 19.33 -18.28 53.46
C PHE A 440 18.76 -18.84 54.78
N ASN A 441 18.33 -17.98 55.71
CA ASN A 441 17.63 -18.36 56.93
C ASN A 441 16.14 -18.03 56.84
N PHE A 442 15.31 -19.06 56.68
CA PHE A 442 13.86 -18.92 56.54
C PHE A 442 13.20 -18.22 57.74
N GLU A 443 13.64 -18.49 58.97
CA GLU A 443 13.06 -17.85 60.16
C GLU A 443 13.39 -16.36 60.22
N SER A 444 14.62 -15.97 59.83
CA SER A 444 15.00 -14.54 59.73
C SER A 444 14.17 -13.79 58.68
N ILE A 445 13.90 -14.43 57.54
CA ILE A 445 13.06 -13.84 56.50
C ILE A 445 11.61 -13.70 56.96
N LYS A 446 11.09 -14.71 57.67
CA LYS A 446 9.75 -14.65 58.23
C LYS A 446 9.60 -13.50 59.24
N GLU A 447 10.59 -13.33 60.13
CA GLU A 447 10.64 -12.21 61.07
C GLU A 447 10.66 -10.85 60.35
N ASP A 448 11.46 -10.72 59.28
CA ASP A 448 11.54 -9.49 58.48
C ASP A 448 10.24 -9.20 57.72
N ILE A 449 9.58 -10.23 57.17
CA ILE A 449 8.25 -10.09 56.53
C ILE A 449 7.21 -9.65 57.57
N ASP A 450 7.16 -10.32 58.73
CA ASP A 450 6.22 -9.96 59.81
C ASP A 450 6.47 -8.53 60.33
N PHE A 451 7.74 -8.10 60.40
CA PHE A 451 8.10 -6.73 60.77
C PHE A 451 7.61 -5.69 59.75
N ILE A 452 7.75 -5.97 58.45
CA ILE A 452 7.23 -5.11 57.37
C ILE A 452 5.71 -5.03 57.41
N LEU A 453 5.03 -6.15 57.67
CA LEU A 453 3.56 -6.19 57.67
C LEU A 453 2.95 -5.41 58.85
N LYS A 454 3.63 -5.36 60.01
CA LYS A 454 3.16 -4.60 61.19
C LYS A 454 2.99 -3.10 60.94
N GLU A 455 3.72 -2.53 59.99
CA GLU A 455 3.54 -1.13 59.59
C GLU A 455 2.16 -0.84 58.98
N PHE A 456 1.45 -1.90 58.58
CA PHE A 456 0.11 -1.83 58.01
C PHE A 456 -0.96 -2.40 58.96
N ASP A 457 -0.66 -2.70 60.24
CA ASP A 457 -1.57 -3.36 61.20
C ASP A 457 -2.93 -2.63 61.43
N ASN A 458 -3.07 -1.38 60.97
CA ASN A 458 -4.32 -0.63 61.03
C ASN A 458 -5.18 -0.74 59.74
N GLU A 459 -4.70 -1.44 58.71
CA GLU A 459 -5.37 -1.65 57.42
C GLU A 459 -5.50 -3.15 57.12
N GLU A 460 -6.72 -3.69 57.05
CA GLU A 460 -6.94 -5.09 56.63
C GLU A 460 -6.65 -5.31 55.13
N ILE A 461 -6.57 -4.22 54.35
CA ILE A 461 -6.51 -4.24 52.89
C ILE A 461 -5.53 -3.16 52.40
N VAL A 462 -4.52 -3.56 51.63
CA VAL A 462 -3.49 -2.65 51.08
C VAL A 462 -3.50 -2.64 49.56
N THR A 463 -2.98 -1.57 48.96
CA THR A 463 -2.74 -1.49 47.51
C THR A 463 -1.29 -1.82 47.18
N LYS A 464 -1.03 -2.26 45.95
CA LYS A 464 0.34 -2.54 45.46
C LYS A 464 1.28 -1.35 45.60
N THR A 465 0.76 -0.12 45.51
CA THR A 465 1.55 1.10 45.65
C THR A 465 1.98 1.39 47.08
N ASP A 466 1.33 0.81 48.08
CA ASP A 466 1.64 1.09 49.49
C ASP A 466 2.94 0.42 49.92
N PHE A 467 3.28 -0.73 49.32
CA PHE A 467 4.59 -1.38 49.50
C PHE A 467 5.76 -0.55 48.94
N PHE A 468 5.58 0.17 47.81
CA PHE A 468 6.61 1.09 47.28
C PHE A 468 6.85 2.30 48.18
N LYS A 469 5.78 2.82 48.78
CA LYS A 469 5.86 3.97 49.68
C LYS A 469 6.60 3.61 50.97
N LEU A 470 6.58 2.35 51.39
CA LEU A 470 7.22 1.93 52.64
C LEU A 470 8.74 2.04 52.57
N ASP A 471 9.35 1.64 51.46
CA ASP A 471 10.81 1.74 51.26
C ASP A 471 11.29 3.20 51.30
N THR A 472 10.46 4.14 50.86
CA THR A 472 10.79 5.58 50.74
C THR A 472 10.12 6.47 51.80
N LYS A 473 9.39 5.88 52.75
CA LYS A 473 8.53 6.55 53.74
C LYS A 473 9.23 7.67 54.51
N TYR A 474 10.47 7.43 54.93
CA TYR A 474 11.27 8.37 55.73
C TYR A 474 12.21 9.23 54.89
N GLU A 475 12.24 9.05 53.56
CA GLU A 475 13.03 9.87 52.65
C GLU A 475 12.31 11.20 52.32
N SER A 476 11.00 11.29 52.56
CA SER A 476 10.17 12.49 52.33
C SER A 476 9.20 12.76 53.48
N ILE A 477 9.64 13.52 54.48
CA ILE A 477 8.89 13.77 55.72
C ILE A 477 8.05 15.05 55.63
N LEU A 478 6.80 15.00 56.10
CA LEU A 478 5.90 16.16 56.19
C LEU A 478 6.33 17.11 57.33
N PRO A 479 6.10 18.43 57.21
CA PRO A 479 6.54 19.42 58.20
C PRO A 479 6.10 19.15 59.66
N ASN A 480 4.98 18.45 59.84
CA ASN A 480 4.39 18.19 61.15
C ASN A 480 5.08 17.04 61.92
N ASP A 481 5.93 16.24 61.27
CA ASP A 481 6.62 15.10 61.89
C ASP A 481 8.10 15.40 62.21
N ILE A 482 8.58 16.60 61.84
CA ILE A 482 9.97 17.04 62.00
C ILE A 482 10.42 16.94 63.46
N ASP A 483 9.62 17.47 64.39
CA ASP A 483 9.98 17.48 65.82
C ASP A 483 10.03 16.08 66.43
N LYS A 484 9.17 15.16 65.95
CA LYS A 484 9.16 13.76 66.40
C LYS A 484 10.40 12.98 65.95
N ILE A 485 10.90 13.27 64.76
CA ILE A 485 12.03 12.54 64.15
C ILE A 485 13.38 13.13 64.60
N ILE A 486 13.45 14.44 64.83
CA ILE A 486 14.67 15.09 65.36
C ILE A 486 14.92 14.70 66.82
N ASP A 487 13.91 14.31 67.61
CA ASP A 487 14.09 13.79 68.97
C ASP A 487 15.13 12.67 69.02
N ASP A 488 16.20 12.87 69.78
CA ASP A 488 17.35 11.95 69.89
C ASP A 488 16.95 10.53 70.29
N ASN A 489 15.77 10.33 70.91
CA ASN A 489 15.25 9.01 71.29
C ASN A 489 14.57 8.24 70.15
N PHE A 490 14.25 8.89 69.02
CA PHE A 490 13.61 8.23 67.87
C PHE A 490 14.65 7.70 66.89
N THR A 491 14.63 6.38 66.66
CA THR A 491 15.46 5.70 65.63
C THR A 491 14.57 5.28 64.47
N ILE A 492 14.95 5.65 63.25
CA ILE A 492 14.21 5.28 62.03
C ILE A 492 14.41 3.77 61.77
N PRO A 493 13.33 2.98 61.62
CA PRO A 493 13.45 1.55 61.34
C PRO A 493 14.02 1.29 59.94
N ILE A 494 14.91 0.30 59.81
CA ILE A 494 15.48 -0.15 58.54
C ILE A 494 14.76 -1.43 58.12
N PHE A 495 14.05 -1.39 57.01
CA PHE A 495 13.35 -2.56 56.46
C PHE A 495 14.25 -3.37 55.54
N ASN A 496 14.10 -4.69 55.54
CA ASN A 496 14.86 -5.59 54.66
C ASN A 496 14.47 -5.34 53.18
N PRO A 497 15.36 -4.79 52.33
CA PRO A 497 15.00 -4.41 50.97
C PRO A 497 14.75 -5.60 50.05
N PHE A 498 15.38 -6.76 50.32
CA PHE A 498 15.09 -7.99 49.60
C PHE A 498 13.65 -8.45 49.87
N CYS A 499 13.21 -8.42 51.13
CA CYS A 499 11.83 -8.81 51.49
C CYS A 499 10.80 -7.89 50.84
N ILE A 500 11.04 -6.58 50.79
CA ILE A 500 10.17 -5.62 50.08
C ILE A 500 10.10 -5.97 48.59
N PHE A 501 11.24 -6.23 47.93
CA PHE A 501 11.29 -6.64 46.53
C PHE A 501 10.52 -7.95 46.29
N TYR A 502 10.71 -8.94 47.16
CA TYR A 502 10.03 -10.23 47.09
C TYR A 502 8.51 -10.11 47.27
N ILE A 503 8.05 -9.36 48.28
CA ILE A 503 6.62 -9.06 48.50
C ILE A 503 6.02 -8.38 47.26
N TYR A 504 6.75 -7.43 46.67
CA TYR A 504 6.31 -6.72 45.48
C TYR A 504 6.18 -7.64 44.27
N GLU A 505 7.23 -8.41 43.94
CA GLU A 505 7.23 -9.34 42.82
C GLU A 505 6.05 -10.30 42.95
N ILE A 506 5.88 -10.93 44.11
CA ILE A 506 4.75 -11.84 44.36
C ILE A 506 3.41 -11.13 44.27
N SER A 507 3.29 -9.89 44.76
CA SER A 507 2.05 -9.13 44.67
C SER A 507 1.70 -8.74 43.22
N TYR A 508 2.73 -8.44 42.43
CA TYR A 508 2.59 -8.14 41.01
C TYR A 508 2.17 -9.37 40.21
N PHE A 509 2.71 -10.54 40.54
CA PHE A 509 2.42 -11.80 39.85
C PHE A 509 1.10 -12.44 40.30
N ILE A 510 0.96 -12.73 41.59
CA ILE A 510 -0.18 -13.51 42.13
C ILE A 510 -1.46 -12.67 42.15
N PHE A 511 -1.37 -11.39 42.52
CA PHE A 511 -2.54 -10.52 42.66
C PHE A 511 -2.68 -9.54 41.49
N ARG A 512 -2.15 -9.87 40.30
CA ARG A 512 -2.04 -8.93 39.15
C ARG A 512 -3.33 -8.18 38.81
N LYS A 513 -4.47 -8.86 38.92
CA LYS A 513 -5.81 -8.32 38.59
C LYS A 513 -6.54 -7.68 39.78
N GLU A 514 -5.95 -7.69 40.96
CA GLU A 514 -6.53 -7.13 42.18
C GLU A 514 -5.91 -5.76 42.49
N GLU A 515 -6.76 -4.75 42.69
CA GLU A 515 -6.34 -3.41 43.12
C GLU A 515 -6.08 -3.33 44.63
N LYS A 516 -6.67 -4.26 45.38
CA LYS A 516 -6.70 -4.30 46.85
C LYS A 516 -6.47 -5.74 47.31
N ILE A 517 -5.51 -5.95 48.21
CA ILE A 517 -5.04 -7.28 48.61
C ILE A 517 -5.10 -7.40 50.14
N ASP A 518 -5.59 -8.54 50.64
CA ASP A 518 -5.58 -8.90 52.06
C ASP A 518 -4.13 -9.23 52.51
N ILE A 519 -3.65 -8.52 53.52
CA ILE A 519 -2.29 -8.67 54.07
C ILE A 519 -2.03 -10.09 54.60
N ASN A 520 -3.03 -10.72 55.22
CA ASN A 520 -2.90 -12.07 55.76
C ASN A 520 -2.77 -13.11 54.63
N LEU A 521 -3.41 -12.85 53.49
CA LEU A 521 -3.28 -13.69 52.30
C LEU A 521 -1.88 -13.56 51.68
N ILE A 522 -1.31 -12.35 51.65
CA ILE A 522 0.07 -12.11 51.22
C ILE A 522 1.04 -12.89 52.10
N SER A 523 0.98 -12.72 53.43
CA SER A 523 1.87 -13.41 54.38
C SER A 523 1.84 -14.94 54.19
N LYS A 524 0.65 -15.53 54.16
CA LYS A 524 0.48 -16.98 53.95
C LYS A 524 1.04 -17.44 52.60
N THR A 525 0.88 -16.64 51.56
CA THR A 525 1.34 -16.98 50.21
C THR A 525 2.86 -16.89 50.08
N LEU A 526 3.50 -15.90 50.71
CA LEU A 526 4.95 -15.74 50.74
C LEU A 526 5.63 -16.91 51.46
N ILE A 527 5.09 -17.29 52.63
CA ILE A 527 5.62 -18.39 53.46
C ILE A 527 5.45 -19.73 52.77
N ASN A 528 4.27 -20.02 52.21
CA ASN A 528 3.98 -21.31 51.56
C ASN A 528 4.81 -21.55 50.30
N ASN A 529 5.25 -20.47 49.63
CA ASN A 529 5.94 -20.57 48.33
C ASN A 529 7.43 -20.21 48.38
N TRP A 530 7.95 -19.86 49.56
CA TRP A 530 9.37 -19.49 49.72
C TRP A 530 10.31 -20.52 49.11
N ASN A 531 10.19 -21.78 49.53
CA ASN A 531 11.04 -22.89 49.06
C ASN A 531 10.94 -23.15 47.56
N ASN A 532 9.90 -22.65 46.89
CA ASN A 532 9.71 -22.85 45.47
C ASN A 532 10.35 -21.74 44.64
N PHE A 533 10.38 -20.47 45.07
CA PHE A 533 10.81 -19.34 44.21
C PHE A 533 11.99 -18.52 44.73
N TYR A 534 12.46 -18.75 45.95
CA TYR A 534 13.42 -17.86 46.60
C TYR A 534 14.69 -17.62 45.75
N ILE A 535 15.28 -18.65 45.13
CA ILE A 535 16.50 -18.49 44.30
C ILE A 535 16.27 -17.64 43.03
N LEU A 536 15.09 -17.66 42.40
CA LEU A 536 14.78 -16.73 41.29
C LEU A 536 14.71 -15.30 41.77
N HIS A 537 14.07 -15.08 42.91
CA HIS A 537 13.95 -13.73 43.44
C HIS A 537 15.30 -13.21 43.93
N LEU A 538 16.17 -14.06 44.48
CA LEU A 538 17.57 -13.71 44.73
C LEU A 538 18.32 -13.35 43.44
N TYR A 539 18.19 -14.18 42.38
CA TYR A 539 18.79 -13.91 41.07
C TYR A 539 18.30 -12.57 40.49
N ASN A 540 16.99 -12.33 40.45
CA ASN A 540 16.39 -11.10 39.93
C ASN A 540 16.75 -9.88 40.81
N TYR A 541 16.85 -10.05 42.14
CA TYR A 541 17.24 -9.00 43.07
C TYR A 541 18.69 -8.57 42.85
N LEU A 542 19.63 -9.52 42.73
CA LEU A 542 21.04 -9.23 42.43
C LEU A 542 21.19 -8.47 41.11
N ILE A 543 20.38 -8.82 40.10
CA ILE A 543 20.35 -8.07 38.83
C ILE A 543 19.78 -6.67 39.02
N GLU A 544 18.71 -6.52 39.79
CA GLU A 544 18.06 -5.23 40.01
C GLU A 544 18.98 -4.24 40.73
N ILE A 545 19.81 -4.73 41.67
CA ILE A 545 20.79 -3.91 42.37
C ILE A 545 22.17 -3.83 41.68
N ASN A 546 22.35 -4.52 40.54
CA ASN A 546 23.61 -4.64 39.79
C ASN A 546 24.80 -5.26 40.57
N GLU A 547 24.55 -6.21 41.49
CA GLU A 547 25.58 -6.85 42.33
C GLU A 547 25.90 -8.29 41.88
N PHE A 548 26.32 -8.46 40.62
CA PHE A 548 26.58 -9.79 40.01
C PHE A 548 27.83 -10.52 40.55
N ASN A 549 28.66 -9.86 41.34
CA ASN A 549 29.92 -10.42 41.89
C ASN A 549 29.84 -10.64 43.40
N TYR A 550 28.64 -10.76 43.97
CA TYR A 550 28.47 -10.95 45.40
C TYR A 550 29.27 -12.18 45.90
N PRO A 551 30.12 -12.05 46.94
CA PRO A 551 31.05 -13.10 47.36
C PRO A 551 30.36 -14.14 48.26
N PHE A 552 29.47 -14.96 47.69
CA PHE A 552 28.81 -16.04 48.43
C PHE A 552 29.83 -16.96 49.12
N SER A 553 29.56 -17.27 50.38
CA SER A 553 30.31 -18.25 51.16
C SER A 553 30.18 -19.65 50.56
N ASN A 554 31.07 -20.57 50.94
CA ASN A 554 31.02 -21.94 50.44
C ASN A 554 29.73 -22.66 50.86
N GLU A 555 29.18 -22.33 52.03
CA GLU A 555 27.93 -22.89 52.54
C GLU A 555 26.73 -22.39 51.73
N GLU A 556 26.64 -21.08 51.47
CA GLU A 556 25.59 -20.49 50.63
C GLU A 556 25.65 -21.01 49.18
N LYS A 557 26.87 -21.15 48.63
CA LYS A 557 27.09 -21.77 47.33
C LYS A 557 26.57 -23.21 47.28
N GLU A 558 26.76 -23.99 48.34
CA GLU A 558 26.20 -25.34 48.42
C GLU A 558 24.67 -25.34 48.58
N ILE A 559 24.08 -24.40 49.31
CA ILE A 559 22.62 -24.26 49.41
C ILE A 559 22.02 -23.95 48.03
N ILE A 560 22.60 -23.00 47.28
CA ILE A 560 22.17 -22.68 45.91
C ILE A 560 22.33 -23.91 45.00
N ARG A 561 23.45 -24.65 45.08
CA ARG A 561 23.64 -25.87 44.28
C ARG A 561 22.63 -26.96 44.63
N ASN A 562 22.36 -27.18 45.92
CA ASN A 562 21.44 -28.22 46.37
C ASN A 562 19.98 -27.90 46.03
N TYR A 563 19.61 -26.62 46.02
CA TYR A 563 18.32 -26.17 45.50
C TYR A 563 18.07 -26.71 44.09
N PHE A 564 19.05 -26.58 43.18
CA PHE A 564 18.93 -27.07 41.81
C PHE A 564 19.06 -28.60 41.65
N LYS A 565 19.42 -29.34 42.70
CA LYS A 565 19.40 -30.83 42.68
C LYS A 565 18.04 -31.39 43.09
N ASN A 566 17.17 -30.60 43.70
CA ASN A 566 15.88 -31.07 44.19
C ASN A 566 14.88 -31.20 43.04
N THR A 567 14.53 -32.44 42.70
CA THR A 567 13.59 -32.77 41.61
C THR A 567 12.14 -32.42 41.92
N ASP A 568 11.81 -32.16 43.18
CA ASP A 568 10.44 -31.83 43.62
C ASP A 568 10.09 -30.34 43.42
N ILE A 569 11.07 -29.51 43.06
CA ILE A 569 10.88 -28.07 42.82
C ILE A 569 10.53 -27.85 41.33
N GLN A 570 9.27 -27.50 41.04
CA GLN A 570 8.80 -27.11 39.70
C GLN A 570 9.18 -25.65 39.43
N PHE A 571 10.10 -25.39 38.50
CA PHE A 571 10.76 -24.09 38.41
C PHE A 571 11.32 -23.73 37.03
N PRO A 572 11.48 -22.44 36.67
CA PRO A 572 12.19 -22.03 35.45
C PRO A 572 13.68 -22.39 35.53
N LYS A 573 13.99 -23.60 35.07
CA LYS A 573 15.36 -24.13 34.95
C LYS A 573 16.23 -23.34 33.95
N TYR A 574 15.67 -22.37 33.24
CA TYR A 574 16.43 -21.42 32.42
C TYR A 574 17.49 -20.63 33.23
N ILE A 575 17.25 -20.37 34.53
CA ILE A 575 18.26 -19.71 35.40
C ILE A 575 19.60 -20.45 35.38
N LEU A 576 19.57 -21.80 35.28
CA LEU A 576 20.76 -22.67 35.21
C LEU A 576 21.74 -22.22 34.12
N VAL A 577 21.22 -21.67 33.02
CA VAL A 577 22.03 -21.19 31.89
C VAL A 577 22.85 -19.95 32.25
N TYR A 578 22.43 -19.14 33.22
CA TYR A 578 23.04 -17.86 33.60
C TYR A 578 23.63 -17.82 35.01
N LEU A 579 23.51 -18.92 35.79
CA LEU A 579 23.97 -18.98 37.18
C LEU A 579 25.42 -18.52 37.38
N GLU A 580 26.34 -18.99 36.54
CA GLU A 580 27.77 -18.66 36.66
C GLU A 580 28.04 -17.16 36.50
N LYS A 581 27.23 -16.46 35.70
CA LYS A 581 27.38 -15.02 35.46
C LYS A 581 26.92 -14.15 36.63
N VAL A 582 26.02 -14.66 37.46
CA VAL A 582 25.42 -13.90 38.59
C VAL A 582 25.96 -14.36 39.94
N PHE A 583 26.35 -15.63 40.06
CA PHE A 583 26.84 -16.20 41.30
C PHE A 583 28.35 -16.52 41.29
N GLY A 584 29.02 -16.40 40.13
CA GLY A 584 30.48 -16.41 40.03
C GLY A 584 31.18 -17.73 40.38
N PHE A 585 30.49 -18.87 40.25
CA PHE A 585 31.09 -20.20 40.45
C PHE A 585 30.85 -21.12 39.25
N ASP A 586 31.84 -21.95 38.90
CA ASP A 586 31.73 -22.96 37.84
C ASP A 586 30.74 -24.07 38.24
N ILE A 587 29.74 -24.31 37.40
CA ILE A 587 28.73 -25.36 37.63
C ILE A 587 28.83 -26.39 36.52
N ASP A 588 29.01 -27.67 36.87
CA ASP A 588 28.81 -28.77 35.93
C ASP A 588 27.32 -28.96 35.67
N LEU A 589 26.77 -28.15 34.76
CA LEU A 589 25.33 -28.08 34.48
C LEU A 589 24.71 -29.42 34.06
N LYS A 590 25.52 -30.37 33.56
CA LYS A 590 25.08 -31.75 33.26
C LYS A 590 24.49 -32.46 34.48
N ARG A 591 24.91 -32.11 35.69
CA ARG A 591 24.47 -32.76 36.93
C ARG A 591 23.13 -32.22 37.45
N PHE A 592 22.63 -31.13 36.87
CA PHE A 592 21.46 -30.39 37.34
C PHE A 592 20.30 -30.38 36.33
N CYS A 593 20.48 -30.99 35.15
CA CYS A 593 19.45 -31.14 34.13
C CYS A 593 19.25 -32.63 33.78
N ASP A 594 18.10 -33.19 34.14
CA ASP A 594 17.62 -34.48 33.64
C ASP A 594 16.63 -34.31 32.46
N ASP A 595 16.16 -35.42 31.89
CA ASP A 595 15.21 -35.40 30.76
C ASP A 595 13.92 -34.61 31.11
N ASN A 596 13.41 -34.74 32.34
CA ASN A 596 12.23 -34.00 32.80
C ASN A 596 12.49 -32.48 32.85
N SER A 597 13.68 -32.08 33.30
CA SER A 597 14.15 -30.70 33.32
C SER A 597 14.25 -30.08 31.93
N ILE A 598 14.67 -30.87 30.95
CA ILE A 598 14.75 -30.46 29.55
C ILE A 598 13.35 -30.25 28.98
N ILE A 599 12.41 -31.16 29.25
CA ILE A 599 11.01 -31.02 28.82
C ILE A 599 10.38 -29.76 29.40
N GLU A 600 10.62 -29.50 30.69
CA GLU A 600 10.17 -28.30 31.38
C GLU A 600 10.72 -27.03 30.73
N LEU A 601 12.03 -26.97 30.45
CA LEU A 601 12.69 -25.84 29.78
C LEU A 601 12.05 -25.52 28.42
N LEU A 602 11.71 -26.54 27.63
CA LEU A 602 11.12 -26.39 26.31
C LEU A 602 9.62 -26.07 26.33
N SER A 603 8.98 -26.12 27.51
CA SER A 603 7.54 -25.91 27.66
C SER A 603 7.17 -24.48 28.10
N TYR A 604 8.07 -23.67 28.68
CA TYR A 604 7.65 -22.35 29.21
C TYR A 604 8.00 -21.16 28.29
N PRO A 605 7.11 -20.15 28.19
CA PRO A 605 7.48 -18.85 27.65
C PRO A 605 8.38 -18.09 28.62
N TYR A 606 9.60 -17.80 28.19
CA TYR A 606 10.49 -16.88 28.91
C TYR A 606 10.41 -15.50 28.27
N LYS A 607 10.17 -14.47 29.09
CA LYS A 607 10.32 -13.06 28.68
C LYS A 607 11.56 -12.48 29.32
N PHE A 608 12.41 -11.87 28.51
CA PHE A 608 13.64 -11.21 28.94
C PHE A 608 13.45 -9.70 28.94
N THR A 609 13.90 -9.03 30.01
CA THR A 609 14.01 -7.57 30.04
C THR A 609 15.42 -7.15 29.61
N ASN A 610 15.58 -5.95 29.04
CA ASN A 610 16.77 -5.47 28.31
C ASN A 610 18.08 -5.27 29.13
N LYS A 611 18.30 -5.99 30.23
CA LYS A 611 19.55 -5.95 31.02
C LYS A 611 20.37 -7.23 30.75
N SER A 612 21.69 -7.17 30.83
CA SER A 612 22.57 -8.35 30.67
C SER A 612 23.46 -8.48 31.91
N PRO A 613 23.34 -9.55 32.73
CA PRO A 613 22.42 -10.69 32.61
C PRO A 613 20.94 -10.30 32.71
N MET A 614 20.08 -11.02 31.98
CA MET A 614 18.64 -10.71 31.84
C MET A 614 17.86 -11.13 33.09
N GLN A 615 16.97 -10.25 33.57
CA GLN A 615 15.94 -10.66 34.54
C GLN A 615 14.97 -11.61 33.84
N ILE A 616 14.52 -12.62 34.57
CA ILE A 616 13.66 -13.66 34.03
C ILE A 616 12.26 -13.45 34.60
N VAL A 617 11.29 -13.31 33.68
CA VAL A 617 9.87 -13.25 34.00
C VAL A 617 9.18 -14.46 33.36
N ILE A 618 8.53 -15.29 34.17
CA ILE A 618 7.72 -16.42 33.68
C ILE A 618 6.34 -15.90 33.33
N PHE A 619 5.91 -16.10 32.08
CA PHE A 619 4.60 -15.66 31.61
C PHE A 619 3.56 -16.78 31.76
N ASN A 620 3.27 -17.20 33.00
CA ASN A 620 2.03 -17.87 33.46
C ASN A 620 2.20 -18.48 34.86
N ASP A 621 1.13 -18.41 35.65
CA ASP A 621 1.02 -18.79 37.07
C ASP A 621 1.71 -20.12 37.41
N ALA A 622 2.73 -20.06 38.28
CA ALA A 622 3.33 -21.24 38.88
C ALA A 622 2.54 -21.77 40.09
N LEU A 623 1.37 -21.18 40.38
CA LEU A 623 0.44 -21.67 41.38
C LEU A 623 -0.94 -21.93 40.77
N ILE A 624 -1.18 -23.20 40.46
CA ILE A 624 -2.50 -23.83 40.45
C ILE A 624 -3.50 -23.30 39.40
N LYS A 625 -3.68 -24.12 38.34
CA LYS A 625 -4.94 -24.33 37.59
C LYS A 625 -5.96 -23.17 37.63
N PHE A 626 -5.90 -22.24 36.68
CA PHE A 626 -7.11 -21.70 36.06
C PHE A 626 -6.89 -21.29 34.59
N GLU A 627 -7.85 -21.71 33.78
CA GLU A 627 -7.97 -21.51 32.34
C GLU A 627 -8.33 -20.05 32.05
N GLN A 628 -7.39 -19.26 31.51
CA GLN A 628 -7.57 -18.12 30.58
C GLN A 628 -6.37 -17.15 30.70
N GLY A 629 -5.25 -17.53 30.07
CA GLY A 629 -4.09 -16.66 29.87
C GLY A 629 -4.12 -15.96 28.51
N ILE A 630 -3.73 -14.68 28.48
CA ILE A 630 -3.48 -13.92 27.24
C ILE A 630 -2.18 -14.44 26.63
N ILE A 631 -2.25 -14.88 25.38
CA ILE A 631 -1.11 -15.30 24.57
C ILE A 631 -0.39 -14.05 24.06
N ASP A 632 0.85 -13.81 24.49
CA ASP A 632 1.69 -12.70 24.00
C ASP A 632 2.38 -13.12 22.69
N THR A 633 1.88 -12.62 21.56
CA THR A 633 2.40 -12.89 20.22
C THR A 633 3.64 -12.07 19.86
N SER A 634 4.15 -11.22 20.76
CA SER A 634 5.34 -10.38 20.53
C SER A 634 6.64 -11.03 21.01
N LEU A 635 6.58 -12.21 21.61
CA LEU A 635 7.76 -12.91 22.10
C LEU A 635 8.60 -13.46 20.93
N GLU A 636 9.87 -13.09 20.92
CA GLU A 636 10.96 -13.55 20.05
C GLU A 636 11.28 -15.06 20.25
N PHE A 637 10.27 -15.93 20.28
CA PHE A 637 10.49 -17.38 20.43
C PHE A 637 11.05 -18.01 19.16
N GLU A 638 10.84 -17.37 18.00
CA GLU A 638 11.44 -17.75 16.71
C GLU A 638 12.96 -17.58 16.67
N THR A 639 13.55 -16.81 17.60
CA THR A 639 15.00 -16.53 17.64
C THR A 639 15.71 -17.18 18.84
N LEU A 640 15.01 -18.01 19.63
CA LEU A 640 15.58 -18.64 20.81
C LEU A 640 16.61 -19.70 20.38
N ASP A 641 17.88 -19.32 20.39
CA ASP A 641 19.00 -20.16 19.97
C ASP A 641 19.23 -21.31 20.96
N LEU A 642 18.55 -22.43 20.73
CA LEU A 642 18.71 -23.67 21.49
C LEU A 642 20.11 -24.28 21.34
N SER A 643 20.92 -23.83 20.36
CA SER A 643 22.30 -24.31 20.18
C SER A 643 23.16 -24.03 21.40
N TYR A 644 22.95 -22.87 22.05
CA TYR A 644 23.67 -22.48 23.26
C TYR A 644 23.33 -23.41 24.42
N ILE A 645 22.05 -23.77 24.58
CA ILE A 645 21.56 -24.69 25.61
C ILE A 645 22.11 -26.11 25.39
N VAL A 646 22.00 -26.63 24.15
CA VAL A 646 22.55 -27.95 23.78
C VAL A 646 24.06 -28.00 24.04
N LYS A 647 24.80 -26.95 23.66
CA LYS A 647 26.25 -26.87 23.84
C LYS A 647 26.65 -26.75 25.31
N LYS A 648 25.94 -25.92 26.08
CA LYS A 648 26.25 -25.66 27.50
C LYS A 648 25.89 -26.85 28.40
N LEU A 649 24.80 -27.56 28.09
CA LEU A 649 24.40 -28.79 28.78
C LEU A 649 25.08 -30.04 28.20
N ASN A 650 25.71 -29.93 27.02
CA ASN A 650 26.32 -31.05 26.27
C ASN A 650 25.36 -32.26 26.18
N ILE A 651 24.14 -31.95 25.74
CA ILE A 651 23.10 -32.93 25.43
C ILE A 651 23.25 -33.31 23.95
N ASP A 652 23.12 -34.60 23.62
CA ASP A 652 23.08 -35.02 22.23
C ASP A 652 21.81 -34.49 21.54
N LYS A 653 21.96 -33.86 20.37
CA LYS A 653 20.83 -33.21 19.70
C LYS A 653 19.75 -34.22 19.25
N TYR A 654 20.15 -35.45 18.90
CA TYR A 654 19.20 -36.48 18.50
C TYR A 654 18.43 -37.02 19.71
N HIS A 655 19.12 -37.26 20.83
CA HIS A 655 18.46 -37.59 22.11
C HIS A 655 17.43 -36.54 22.52
N LEU A 656 17.77 -35.25 22.36
CA LEU A 656 16.85 -34.15 22.63
C LEU A 656 15.59 -34.22 21.76
N LEU A 657 15.73 -34.49 20.46
CA LEU A 657 14.59 -34.63 19.56
C LEU A 657 13.76 -35.88 19.87
N ASP A 658 14.39 -37.02 20.13
CA ASP A 658 13.71 -38.25 20.55
C ASP A 658 12.88 -38.02 21.82
N LEU A 659 13.46 -37.31 22.78
CA LEU A 659 12.78 -36.93 24.00
C LEU A 659 11.57 -36.02 23.73
N CYS A 660 11.72 -35.03 22.85
CA CYS A 660 10.61 -34.17 22.42
C CYS A 660 9.49 -34.97 21.74
N LEU A 661 9.84 -35.81 20.77
CA LEU A 661 8.89 -36.63 20.01
C LEU A 661 8.13 -37.63 20.89
N LYS A 662 8.76 -38.14 21.95
CA LYS A 662 8.14 -39.07 22.90
C LYS A 662 7.11 -38.41 23.83
N ASN A 663 7.26 -37.11 24.10
CA ASN A 663 6.48 -36.41 25.13
C ASN A 663 5.48 -35.39 24.57
N ILE A 664 5.41 -35.24 23.24
CA ILE A 664 4.46 -34.33 22.60
C ILE A 664 3.03 -34.87 22.70
N ASP A 665 2.12 -34.04 23.21
CA ASP A 665 0.68 -34.34 23.30
C ASP A 665 -0.10 -33.33 22.48
N MET A 666 -0.64 -33.78 21.35
CA MET A 666 -1.30 -32.92 20.38
C MET A 666 -2.68 -32.46 20.83
N GLU A 667 -3.38 -33.25 21.65
CA GLU A 667 -4.70 -32.88 22.12
C GLU A 667 -4.60 -31.77 23.19
N ASP A 668 -3.67 -31.93 24.12
CA ASP A 668 -3.37 -30.94 25.15
C ASP A 668 -2.73 -29.67 24.58
N SER A 669 -1.88 -29.78 23.55
CA SER A 669 -1.26 -28.62 22.88
C SER A 669 -2.29 -27.68 22.22
N ILE A 670 -3.53 -28.16 22.02
CA ILE A 670 -4.61 -27.42 21.35
C ILE A 670 -5.63 -26.81 22.34
N ASN A 671 -5.78 -27.37 23.54
CA ASN A 671 -6.85 -27.05 24.50
C ASN A 671 -6.56 -25.83 25.43
N PHE A 672 -6.17 -24.66 24.88
CA PHE A 672 -5.89 -23.37 25.59
C PHE A 672 -4.54 -23.20 26.32
N ALA A 673 -4.13 -21.93 26.47
CA ALA A 673 -2.81 -21.36 26.79
C ALA A 673 -2.03 -22.03 27.94
N SER A 674 -1.29 -23.09 27.63
CA SER A 674 -0.44 -23.80 28.58
C SER A 674 0.95 -24.06 28.01
N ALA A 675 1.90 -24.43 28.88
CA ALA A 675 3.29 -24.70 28.54
C ALA A 675 3.48 -25.69 27.34
N LYS A 676 2.50 -26.54 27.05
CA LYS A 676 2.64 -27.59 26.04
C LYS A 676 2.61 -27.09 24.58
N TYR A 677 2.06 -25.91 24.28
CA TYR A 677 2.14 -25.42 22.89
C TYR A 677 3.54 -24.90 22.52
N TYR A 678 4.26 -24.30 23.49
CA TYR A 678 5.66 -23.93 23.30
C TYR A 678 6.52 -25.17 23.10
N PHE A 679 6.14 -26.29 23.73
CA PHE A 679 6.80 -27.58 23.52
C PHE A 679 6.69 -28.07 22.06
N LEU A 680 5.52 -27.91 21.40
CA LEU A 680 5.36 -28.21 19.96
C LEU A 680 6.27 -27.34 19.08
N LEU A 681 6.32 -26.02 19.33
CA LEU A 681 7.19 -25.10 18.57
C LEU A 681 8.67 -25.40 18.80
N SER A 682 9.07 -25.63 20.05
CA SER A 682 10.41 -26.04 20.43
C SER A 682 10.82 -27.36 19.80
N THR A 683 9.91 -28.33 19.71
CA THR A 683 10.16 -29.62 19.03
C THR A 683 10.53 -29.42 17.56
N ILE A 684 9.80 -28.54 16.87
CA ILE A 684 10.05 -28.21 15.45
C ILE A 684 11.37 -27.44 15.29
N ASN A 685 11.67 -26.51 16.22
CA ASN A 685 12.94 -25.78 16.22
C ASN A 685 14.14 -26.70 16.49
N VAL A 686 14.03 -27.65 17.43
CA VAL A 686 15.06 -28.66 17.70
C VAL A 686 15.29 -29.52 16.45
N TYR A 687 14.23 -29.96 15.77
CA TYR A 687 14.35 -30.70 14.51
C TYR A 687 15.16 -29.92 13.46
N ASN A 688 14.87 -28.63 13.26
CA ASN A 688 15.57 -27.78 12.29
C ASN A 688 17.05 -27.53 12.61
N PHE A 689 17.54 -27.93 13.79
CA PHE A 689 18.90 -27.71 14.28
C PHE A 689 19.80 -28.96 14.21
N ILE A 690 19.25 -30.11 13.80
CA ILE A 690 19.92 -31.40 13.80
C ILE A 690 20.46 -31.72 12.40
N ASP A 691 21.65 -32.32 12.35
CA ASP A 691 22.23 -32.80 11.09
C ASP A 691 21.52 -34.12 10.66
N ASN A 692 21.38 -34.41 9.37
CA ASN A 692 20.81 -35.68 8.88
C ASN A 692 19.33 -35.95 9.31
N GLU A 693 18.50 -34.90 9.25
CA GLU A 693 17.09 -34.87 9.68
C GLU A 693 16.14 -35.93 9.06
N ILE A 694 16.55 -36.61 7.97
CA ILE A 694 15.70 -37.47 7.13
C ILE A 694 14.97 -38.56 7.94
N ILE A 695 15.62 -39.12 8.97
CA ILE A 695 15.05 -40.21 9.80
C ILE A 695 13.82 -39.74 10.58
N TYR A 696 13.76 -38.46 10.95
CA TYR A 696 12.68 -37.88 11.76
C TYR A 696 11.64 -37.12 10.93
N THR A 697 11.94 -36.85 9.65
CA THR A 697 11.09 -36.03 8.77
C THR A 697 9.65 -36.51 8.73
N ASP A 698 9.41 -37.82 8.57
CA ASP A 698 8.05 -38.35 8.47
C ASP A 698 7.27 -38.20 9.78
N LYS A 699 7.94 -38.33 10.92
CA LYS A 699 7.32 -38.15 12.24
C LYS A 699 6.95 -36.68 12.48
N ILE A 700 7.81 -35.74 12.07
CA ILE A 700 7.51 -34.31 12.16
C ILE A 700 6.38 -33.92 11.21
N LYS A 701 6.34 -34.46 9.99
CA LYS A 701 5.22 -34.27 9.06
C LYS A 701 3.91 -34.74 9.66
N GLU A 702 3.91 -35.93 10.28
CA GLU A 702 2.73 -36.49 10.96
C GLU A 702 2.24 -35.56 12.08
N ILE A 703 3.15 -35.08 12.94
CA ILE A 703 2.86 -34.14 14.02
C ILE A 703 2.23 -32.85 13.46
N ILE A 704 2.84 -32.22 12.46
CA ILE A 704 2.30 -30.98 11.88
C ILE A 704 0.88 -31.21 11.34
N LEU A 705 0.66 -32.29 10.58
CA LEU A 705 -0.68 -32.61 10.03
C LEU A 705 -1.70 -32.95 11.11
N GLU A 706 -1.29 -33.67 12.16
CA GLU A 706 -2.15 -34.00 13.31
C GLU A 706 -2.58 -32.74 14.07
N TYR A 707 -1.67 -31.78 14.26
CA TYR A 707 -1.99 -30.48 14.84
C TYR A 707 -3.09 -29.78 14.03
N PHE A 708 -2.91 -29.63 12.72
CA PHE A 708 -3.90 -28.98 11.84
C PHE A 708 -5.23 -29.75 11.79
N ARG A 709 -5.18 -31.08 11.75
CA ARG A 709 -6.39 -31.93 11.78
C ARG A 709 -7.20 -31.69 13.06
N ASN A 710 -6.54 -31.59 14.21
CA ASN A 710 -7.19 -31.39 15.49
C ASN A 710 -7.71 -29.95 15.66
N THR A 711 -6.99 -28.93 15.18
CA THR A 711 -7.49 -27.54 15.19
C THR A 711 -8.69 -27.34 14.26
N LEU A 712 -8.78 -28.10 13.17
CA LEU A 712 -9.92 -28.16 12.26
C LEU A 712 -11.07 -29.06 12.76
N ARG A 713 -10.94 -29.72 13.93
CA ARG A 713 -11.96 -30.59 14.55
C ARG A 713 -12.60 -30.03 15.82
N LYS A 714 -12.04 -29.01 16.46
CA LYS A 714 -12.60 -28.40 17.67
C LYS A 714 -13.32 -27.07 17.38
N LYS A 715 -14.51 -26.91 17.97
CA LYS A 715 -15.42 -25.80 17.67
C LYS A 715 -14.99 -24.47 18.29
N ASP A 716 -14.29 -24.48 19.42
CA ASP A 716 -13.83 -23.31 20.14
C ASP A 716 -12.29 -23.39 20.20
N ASN A 717 -11.58 -22.56 19.43
CA ASN A 717 -10.12 -22.58 19.43
C ASN A 717 -9.55 -21.19 19.15
N ASP A 718 -9.07 -20.54 20.21
CA ASP A 718 -8.29 -19.30 20.18
C ASP A 718 -6.86 -19.54 19.64
N ALA A 719 -6.49 -20.79 19.36
CA ALA A 719 -5.14 -21.25 19.02
C ALA A 719 -4.77 -21.19 17.51
N THR A 720 -5.63 -20.67 16.61
CA THR A 720 -5.30 -20.68 15.16
C THR A 720 -4.16 -19.76 14.74
N PHE A 721 -3.61 -18.94 15.64
CA PHE A 721 -2.41 -18.15 15.35
C PHE A 721 -1.15 -19.02 15.22
N ILE A 722 -1.02 -20.14 15.95
CA ILE A 722 0.11 -21.07 15.84
C ILE A 722 0.18 -21.65 14.43
N SER A 723 -0.97 -21.86 13.80
CA SER A 723 -1.05 -22.30 12.42
C SER A 723 -0.28 -21.38 11.46
N THR A 724 -0.20 -20.08 11.77
CA THR A 724 0.61 -19.11 11.02
C THR A 724 2.11 -19.30 11.22
N LEU A 725 2.54 -19.62 12.45
CA LEU A 725 3.95 -19.87 12.79
C LEU A 725 4.47 -21.18 12.18
N LEU A 726 3.58 -22.16 11.97
CA LEU A 726 3.93 -23.45 11.36
C LEU A 726 3.97 -23.42 9.82
N ILE A 727 3.61 -22.32 9.16
CA ILE A 727 3.53 -22.25 7.69
C ILE A 727 4.87 -22.56 7.04
N ASP A 728 5.96 -22.00 7.55
CA ASP A 728 7.28 -22.18 6.95
C ASP A 728 7.72 -23.65 6.99
N SER A 729 7.34 -24.35 8.06
CA SER A 729 7.53 -25.81 8.16
C SER A 729 6.63 -26.57 7.17
N VAL A 730 5.36 -26.17 7.02
CA VAL A 730 4.44 -26.78 6.03
C VAL A 730 4.99 -26.65 4.61
N ILE A 731 5.58 -25.49 4.26
CA ILE A 731 6.24 -25.27 2.97
C ILE A 731 7.53 -26.11 2.87
N LYS A 732 8.42 -26.06 3.87
CA LYS A 732 9.67 -26.85 3.93
C LYS A 732 9.41 -28.34 3.68
N PHE A 733 8.31 -28.87 4.23
CA PHE A 733 7.97 -30.29 4.13
C PHE A 733 7.04 -30.66 2.97
N ASN A 734 6.69 -29.73 2.08
CA ASN A 734 5.73 -29.94 0.99
C ASN A 734 4.35 -30.47 1.45
N LEU A 735 3.84 -30.01 2.60
CA LEU A 735 2.56 -30.45 3.19
C LEU A 735 1.35 -29.59 2.78
N MET A 736 1.52 -28.67 1.83
CA MET A 736 0.47 -27.72 1.44
C MET A 736 -0.79 -28.41 0.91
N ASP A 737 -0.62 -29.44 0.08
CA ASP A 737 -1.73 -30.22 -0.49
C ASP A 737 -2.51 -30.97 0.61
N ASP A 738 -1.80 -31.62 1.53
CA ASP A 738 -2.39 -32.32 2.66
C ASP A 738 -3.16 -31.38 3.58
N LEU A 739 -2.61 -30.19 3.86
CA LEU A 739 -3.31 -29.19 4.68
C LEU A 739 -4.57 -28.67 3.99
N LEU A 740 -4.52 -28.37 2.68
CA LEU A 740 -5.69 -27.91 1.95
C LEU A 740 -6.79 -28.97 1.89
N LYS A 741 -6.44 -30.26 1.75
CA LYS A 741 -7.40 -31.38 1.87
C LYS A 741 -8.05 -31.42 3.24
N LEU A 742 -7.27 -31.30 4.32
CA LEU A 742 -7.80 -31.27 5.68
C LEU A 742 -8.79 -30.11 5.89
N ILE A 743 -8.47 -28.91 5.38
CA ILE A 743 -9.37 -27.75 5.48
C ILE A 743 -10.63 -27.97 4.64
N LEU A 744 -10.49 -28.50 3.42
CA LEU A 744 -11.62 -28.77 2.53
C LEU A 744 -12.62 -29.76 3.14
N ASP A 745 -12.13 -30.75 3.88
CA ASP A 745 -12.96 -31.78 4.54
C ASP A 745 -13.56 -31.32 5.88
N SER A 746 -13.16 -30.14 6.37
CA SER A 746 -13.71 -29.56 7.60
C SER A 746 -15.03 -28.83 7.38
N ASN A 747 -15.82 -28.69 8.45
CA ASN A 747 -17.01 -27.83 8.51
C ASN A 747 -16.72 -26.46 9.14
N PHE A 748 -15.49 -26.24 9.65
CA PHE A 748 -15.09 -25.00 10.31
C PHE A 748 -13.59 -24.77 10.23
N MET A 749 -13.21 -23.50 10.29
CA MET A 749 -11.81 -23.09 10.34
C MET A 749 -11.68 -21.83 11.20
N GLY A 750 -10.53 -21.61 11.83
CA GLY A 750 -10.24 -20.33 12.46
C GLY A 750 -9.60 -19.34 11.48
N ILE A 751 -9.44 -18.11 11.95
CA ILE A 751 -8.91 -16.99 11.17
C ILE A 751 -7.49 -17.26 10.66
N GLY A 752 -6.62 -17.88 11.45
CA GLY A 752 -5.27 -18.20 11.01
C GLY A 752 -5.25 -19.10 9.76
N HIS A 753 -6.13 -20.11 9.70
CA HIS A 753 -6.26 -20.97 8.53
C HIS A 753 -6.74 -20.19 7.29
N TYR A 754 -7.62 -19.19 7.48
CA TYR A 754 -8.12 -18.36 6.39
C TYR A 754 -7.00 -17.49 5.80
N ASN A 755 -6.21 -16.88 6.68
CA ASN A 755 -5.08 -16.04 6.28
C ASN A 755 -4.03 -16.86 5.51
N ILE A 756 -3.75 -18.11 5.93
CA ILE A 756 -2.87 -19.04 5.20
C ILE A 756 -3.37 -19.26 3.77
N ILE A 757 -4.65 -19.58 3.61
CA ILE A 757 -5.25 -19.83 2.28
C ILE A 757 -5.20 -18.58 1.40
N SER A 758 -5.47 -17.40 1.97
CA SER A 758 -5.39 -16.14 1.21
C SER A 758 -3.95 -15.84 0.78
N LYS A 759 -2.96 -15.99 1.68
CA LYS A 759 -1.55 -15.81 1.34
C LYS A 759 -1.10 -16.77 0.23
N TRP A 760 -1.42 -18.06 0.35
CA TRP A 760 -1.07 -19.05 -0.66
C TRP A 760 -1.75 -18.79 -2.00
N GLN A 761 -3.01 -18.34 -2.01
CA GLN A 761 -3.65 -17.93 -3.26
C GLN A 761 -2.86 -16.81 -3.95
N ASP A 762 -2.54 -15.74 -3.21
CA ASP A 762 -1.85 -14.59 -3.77
C ASP A 762 -0.44 -14.98 -4.25
N ASP A 763 0.28 -15.81 -3.48
CA ASP A 763 1.59 -16.33 -3.87
C ASP A 763 1.52 -17.18 -5.15
N ILE A 764 0.51 -18.04 -5.29
CA ILE A 764 0.34 -18.87 -6.49
C ILE A 764 -0.07 -18.04 -7.71
N ILE A 765 -0.87 -16.98 -7.53
CA ILE A 765 -1.39 -16.15 -8.63
C ILE A 765 -0.36 -15.10 -9.09
N PHE A 766 0.40 -14.51 -8.17
CA PHE A 766 1.23 -13.34 -8.43
C PHE A 766 2.74 -13.58 -8.33
N ASN A 767 3.21 -14.62 -7.64
CA ASN A 767 4.65 -14.85 -7.39
C ASN A 767 5.23 -16.04 -8.21
N ASP A 768 4.68 -16.34 -9.39
CA ASP A 768 5.16 -17.38 -10.33
C ASP A 768 5.28 -18.82 -9.73
N LEU A 769 4.56 -19.10 -8.63
CA LEU A 769 4.46 -20.43 -8.00
C LEU A 769 3.27 -21.25 -8.52
N TYR A 770 2.95 -21.13 -9.82
CA TYR A 770 1.69 -21.67 -10.36
C TYR A 770 1.55 -23.18 -10.14
N ASN A 771 0.71 -23.56 -9.18
CA ASN A 771 0.29 -24.93 -8.92
C ASN A 771 -1.23 -25.03 -9.07
N LYS A 772 -1.67 -25.56 -10.21
CA LYS A 772 -3.08 -25.70 -10.57
C LYS A 772 -3.86 -26.56 -9.56
N GLU A 773 -3.25 -27.63 -9.04
CA GLU A 773 -3.91 -28.55 -8.12
C GLU A 773 -4.19 -27.87 -6.78
N LEU A 774 -3.22 -27.11 -6.25
CA LEU A 774 -3.43 -26.33 -5.02
C LEU A 774 -4.49 -25.23 -5.21
N LEU A 775 -4.49 -24.54 -6.35
CA LEU A 775 -5.56 -23.58 -6.69
C LEU A 775 -6.93 -24.25 -6.81
N ASP A 776 -7.01 -25.50 -7.27
CA ASP A 776 -8.27 -26.25 -7.32
C ASP A 776 -8.83 -26.53 -5.92
N TYR A 777 -7.98 -26.87 -4.95
CA TYR A 777 -8.39 -27.01 -3.56
C TYR A 777 -8.82 -25.67 -2.95
N ILE A 778 -8.02 -24.61 -3.13
CA ILE A 778 -8.33 -23.26 -2.64
C ILE A 778 -9.69 -22.79 -3.18
N TYR A 779 -9.94 -22.98 -4.49
CA TYR A 779 -11.22 -22.65 -5.10
C TYR A 779 -12.39 -23.39 -4.42
N LYS A 780 -12.26 -24.70 -4.19
CA LYS A 780 -13.31 -25.49 -3.52
C LYS A 780 -13.55 -25.02 -2.08
N ILE A 781 -12.48 -24.71 -1.34
CA ILE A 781 -12.59 -24.19 0.03
C ILE A 781 -13.33 -22.85 0.03
N ARG A 782 -12.95 -21.92 -0.86
CA ARG A 782 -13.63 -20.63 -1.00
C ARG A 782 -15.08 -20.75 -1.41
N GLU A 783 -15.40 -21.71 -2.30
CA GLU A 783 -16.77 -22.00 -2.68
C GLU A 783 -17.59 -22.49 -1.49
N LYS A 784 -17.05 -23.42 -0.68
CA LYS A 784 -17.68 -23.87 0.57
C LYS A 784 -17.87 -22.74 1.56
N LEU A 785 -16.90 -21.82 1.70
CA LEU A 785 -17.02 -20.63 2.53
C LEU A 785 -18.15 -19.70 2.05
N MET A 786 -18.23 -19.44 0.73
CA MET A 786 -19.32 -18.64 0.15
C MET A 786 -20.70 -19.26 0.37
N LYS A 787 -20.81 -20.59 0.30
CA LYS A 787 -22.03 -21.36 0.58
C LYS A 787 -22.31 -21.53 2.08
N LYS A 788 -21.40 -21.05 2.95
CA LYS A 788 -21.43 -21.22 4.41
C LYS A 788 -21.41 -22.69 4.87
N GLU A 789 -20.83 -23.57 4.04
CA GLU A 789 -20.57 -24.98 4.38
C GLU A 789 -19.36 -25.12 5.31
N ILE A 790 -18.34 -24.26 5.12
CA ILE A 790 -17.28 -24.02 6.09
C ILE A 790 -17.60 -22.72 6.83
N THR A 791 -17.61 -22.75 8.16
CA THR A 791 -17.81 -21.53 8.98
C THR A 791 -16.48 -21.06 9.57
N ILE A 792 -16.13 -19.79 9.35
CA ILE A 792 -14.99 -19.14 10.03
C ILE A 792 -15.39 -18.77 11.45
N LYS A 793 -14.58 -19.13 12.45
CA LYS A 793 -14.84 -18.81 13.86
C LYS A 793 -13.81 -17.85 14.45
N TYR A 794 -14.28 -17.06 15.41
CA TYR A 794 -13.55 -15.99 16.10
C TYR A 794 -13.82 -16.05 17.61
N SER A 795 -12.80 -15.75 18.41
CA SER A 795 -12.92 -15.62 19.86
C SER A 795 -13.52 -14.26 20.22
N ASN A 796 -14.56 -14.26 21.06
CA ASN A 796 -15.52 -13.16 21.13
C ASN A 796 -15.27 -12.17 22.30
N ASN A 797 -14.06 -12.10 22.85
CA ASN A 797 -13.81 -11.35 24.09
C ASN A 797 -13.65 -9.82 23.92
N LYS A 798 -13.44 -9.29 22.71
CA LYS A 798 -13.30 -7.83 22.47
C LYS A 798 -14.62 -7.09 22.12
N ASN A 799 -15.71 -7.80 21.82
CA ASN A 799 -16.95 -7.19 21.29
C ASN A 799 -17.87 -6.55 22.35
N ASN A 800 -17.77 -6.95 23.62
CA ASN A 800 -18.64 -6.40 24.68
C ASN A 800 -18.22 -4.99 25.12
N GLU A 801 -16.93 -4.68 25.16
CA GLU A 801 -16.41 -3.35 25.52
C GLU A 801 -16.77 -2.32 24.44
N LEU A 802 -16.56 -2.64 23.16
CA LEU A 802 -16.95 -1.79 22.02
C LEU A 802 -18.44 -1.45 22.02
N LYS A 803 -19.30 -2.42 22.34
CA LYS A 803 -20.75 -2.20 22.39
C LYS A 803 -21.15 -1.27 23.55
N MET A 804 -20.47 -1.37 24.69
CA MET A 804 -20.66 -0.48 25.84
C MET A 804 -20.13 0.94 25.54
N ASP A 805 -18.97 1.05 24.90
CA ASP A 805 -18.40 2.33 24.47
C ASP A 805 -19.31 3.03 23.46
N PHE A 806 -19.83 2.33 22.45
CA PHE A 806 -20.79 2.90 21.49
C PHE A 806 -22.10 3.34 22.15
N MET A 807 -22.57 2.61 23.16
CA MET A 807 -23.78 2.95 23.89
C MET A 807 -23.59 4.22 24.74
N GLN A 808 -22.43 4.36 25.40
CA GLN A 808 -22.04 5.59 26.12
C GLN A 808 -21.84 6.77 25.17
N LEU A 809 -21.20 6.54 24.02
CA LEU A 809 -20.99 7.52 22.96
C LEU A 809 -22.32 8.11 22.48
N LYS A 810 -23.30 7.24 22.23
CA LYS A 810 -24.62 7.65 21.78
C LYS A 810 -25.30 8.52 22.82
N ILE A 811 -25.21 8.15 24.09
CA ILE A 811 -25.73 8.96 25.21
C ILE A 811 -25.03 10.33 25.25
N MET A 812 -23.71 10.38 25.08
CA MET A 812 -22.97 11.64 25.07
C MET A 812 -23.33 12.53 23.88
N ILE A 813 -23.49 11.97 22.68
CA ILE A 813 -23.94 12.70 21.47
C ILE A 813 -25.36 13.19 21.66
N ASP A 814 -26.27 12.34 22.12
CA ASP A 814 -27.67 12.71 22.36
C ASP A 814 -27.74 13.85 23.41
N ASN A 815 -26.88 13.82 24.43
CA ASN A 815 -26.77 14.90 25.42
C ASN A 815 -26.19 16.19 24.81
N ALA A 816 -25.13 16.11 24.01
CA ALA A 816 -24.49 17.28 23.39
C ALA A 816 -25.37 17.94 22.31
N VAL A 817 -26.11 17.15 21.53
CA VAL A 817 -27.07 17.65 20.52
C VAL A 817 -28.27 18.35 21.19
N ASN A 818 -28.56 18.01 22.45
CA ASN A 818 -29.61 18.66 23.24
C ASN A 818 -29.15 19.92 24.00
N ILE A 819 -27.87 20.31 23.93
CA ILE A 819 -27.37 21.58 24.48
C ILE A 819 -27.93 22.75 23.65
N LYS A 820 -28.55 23.72 24.31
CA LYS A 820 -29.17 24.89 23.66
C LYS A 820 -28.16 25.95 23.21
N ASP A 821 -27.05 26.10 23.93
CA ASP A 821 -25.99 27.03 23.57
C ASP A 821 -25.12 26.42 22.46
N PHE A 822 -25.01 27.13 21.34
CA PHE A 822 -24.33 26.63 20.15
C PHE A 822 -22.82 26.44 20.36
N HIS A 823 -22.20 27.27 21.20
CA HIS A 823 -20.76 27.20 21.44
C HIS A 823 -20.42 26.05 22.41
N GLU A 824 -21.21 25.88 23.47
CA GLU A 824 -21.09 24.72 24.37
C GLU A 824 -21.43 23.40 23.66
N GLN A 825 -22.44 23.42 22.78
CA GLN A 825 -22.76 22.28 21.92
C GLN A 825 -21.58 21.89 21.03
N LEU A 826 -20.95 22.87 20.37
CA LEU A 826 -19.76 22.64 19.53
C LEU A 826 -18.58 22.11 20.35
N MET A 827 -18.34 22.65 21.55
CA MET A 827 -17.28 22.19 22.44
C MET A 827 -17.53 20.77 22.95
N ALA A 828 -18.76 20.46 23.34
CA ALA A 828 -19.15 19.12 23.78
C ALA A 828 -19.03 18.09 22.64
N LEU A 829 -19.48 18.43 21.43
CA LEU A 829 -19.35 17.58 20.24
C LEU A 829 -17.88 17.42 19.81
N SER A 830 -17.06 18.47 19.96
CA SER A 830 -15.61 18.42 19.70
C SER A 830 -14.88 17.53 20.72
N ASN A 831 -15.23 17.61 22.00
CA ASN A 831 -14.67 16.75 23.04
C ASN A 831 -15.10 15.29 22.85
N ILE A 832 -16.36 15.06 22.47
CA ILE A 832 -16.84 13.72 22.10
C ILE A 832 -16.08 13.21 20.88
N SER A 833 -15.87 14.03 19.85
CA SER A 833 -15.05 13.68 18.67
C SER A 833 -13.61 13.32 19.06
N ASN A 834 -12.99 14.07 19.96
CA ASN A 834 -11.64 13.78 20.45
C ASN A 834 -11.57 12.51 21.31
N ASP A 835 -12.58 12.25 22.14
CA ASP A 835 -12.66 11.05 22.95
C ASP A 835 -12.94 9.81 22.08
N ILE A 836 -13.77 9.96 21.04
CA ILE A 836 -13.97 8.99 19.97
C ILE A 836 -12.66 8.70 19.26
N ASN A 837 -11.91 9.71 18.86
CA ASN A 837 -10.65 9.53 18.15
C ASN A 837 -9.61 8.82 19.05
N LYS A 838 -9.52 9.15 20.34
CA LYS A 838 -8.67 8.45 21.30
C LYS A 838 -9.09 7.00 21.55
N LYS A 839 -10.40 6.74 21.67
CA LYS A 839 -10.93 5.37 21.82
C LYS A 839 -10.73 4.56 20.54
N LEU A 840 -10.92 5.16 19.36
CA LEU A 840 -10.65 4.54 18.07
C LEU A 840 -9.16 4.24 17.88
N GLU A 841 -8.26 5.15 18.29
CA GLU A 841 -6.80 4.91 18.33
C GLU A 841 -6.47 3.71 19.22
N LYS A 842 -7.07 3.61 20.42
CA LYS A 842 -6.92 2.47 21.34
C LYS A 842 -7.41 1.13 20.76
N HIS A 843 -8.29 1.16 19.75
CA HIS A 843 -8.92 -0.01 19.13
C HIS A 843 -8.57 -0.21 17.65
N THR A 844 -7.51 0.44 17.15
CA THR A 844 -7.09 0.36 15.73
C THR A 844 -6.67 -1.04 15.24
N TYR A 845 -6.77 -2.08 16.06
CA TYR A 845 -6.58 -3.49 15.67
C TYR A 845 -7.78 -4.40 16.00
N THR A 846 -8.98 -4.05 15.51
CA THR A 846 -10.05 -5.06 15.32
C THR A 846 -10.93 -4.71 14.11
N LYS A 847 -10.28 -4.58 12.95
CA LYS A 847 -10.92 -4.59 11.63
C LYS A 847 -11.36 -6.01 11.21
N GLU A 848 -10.87 -7.04 11.89
CA GLU A 848 -10.84 -8.44 11.41
C GLU A 848 -12.21 -9.06 11.17
N ILE A 849 -13.24 -8.81 12.00
CA ILE A 849 -14.49 -9.59 11.94
C ILE A 849 -15.34 -9.27 10.69
N LEU A 850 -15.34 -8.03 10.20
CA LEU A 850 -16.15 -7.60 9.03
C LEU A 850 -15.42 -7.78 7.69
N HIS A 851 -14.15 -8.15 7.68
CA HIS A 851 -13.38 -8.25 6.44
C HIS A 851 -13.43 -9.64 5.79
N TYR A 852 -13.42 -10.75 6.53
CA TYR A 852 -13.25 -12.07 5.90
C TYR A 852 -14.39 -12.51 4.97
N GLU A 853 -15.66 -12.22 5.28
CA GLU A 853 -16.77 -12.54 4.35
C GLU A 853 -16.66 -11.73 3.04
N HIS A 854 -16.26 -10.46 3.14
CA HIS A 854 -16.10 -9.56 1.99
C HIS A 854 -14.84 -9.87 1.19
N ASP A 855 -13.73 -10.10 1.88
CA ASP A 855 -12.45 -10.54 1.34
C ASP A 855 -12.60 -11.87 0.62
N ASN A 856 -13.31 -12.85 1.21
CA ASN A 856 -13.51 -14.14 0.56
C ASN A 856 -14.24 -13.99 -0.78
N ILE A 857 -15.24 -13.11 -0.87
CA ILE A 857 -15.96 -12.84 -2.12
C ILE A 857 -15.07 -12.09 -3.12
N LEU A 858 -14.24 -11.14 -2.67
CA LEU A 858 -13.25 -10.46 -3.52
C LEU A 858 -12.20 -11.43 -4.06
N SER A 859 -11.51 -12.16 -3.20
CA SER A 859 -10.50 -13.16 -3.59
C SER A 859 -11.10 -14.29 -4.43
N SER A 860 -12.41 -14.57 -4.32
CA SER A 860 -13.09 -15.51 -5.20
C SER A 860 -13.21 -15.00 -6.64
N LEU A 861 -13.10 -13.68 -6.89
CA LEU A 861 -13.21 -13.12 -8.24
C LEU A 861 -12.14 -13.65 -9.20
N PHE A 862 -10.98 -14.12 -8.71
CA PHE A 862 -9.97 -14.78 -9.55
C PHE A 862 -10.49 -16.06 -10.22
N PHE A 863 -11.55 -16.69 -9.67
CA PHE A 863 -12.12 -17.95 -10.16
C PHE A 863 -13.43 -17.78 -10.94
N ILE A 864 -13.68 -16.58 -11.49
CA ILE A 864 -14.91 -16.30 -12.26
C ILE A 864 -14.98 -17.05 -13.59
N ASP A 865 -13.86 -17.54 -14.12
CA ASP A 865 -13.78 -18.49 -15.23
C ASP A 865 -14.47 -19.82 -14.88
N ARG A 866 -14.35 -20.26 -13.62
CA ARG A 866 -14.96 -21.50 -13.11
C ARG A 866 -16.43 -21.32 -12.75
N ASN A 867 -16.78 -20.21 -12.11
CA ASN A 867 -18.16 -19.91 -11.72
C ASN A 867 -18.48 -18.42 -11.83
N SER A 868 -19.17 -18.03 -12.89
CA SER A 868 -19.53 -16.63 -13.11
C SER A 868 -20.53 -16.05 -12.09
N ASN A 869 -21.20 -16.89 -11.29
CA ASN A 869 -22.12 -16.41 -10.24
C ASN A 869 -21.38 -15.73 -9.08
N ILE A 870 -20.07 -15.97 -8.93
CA ILE A 870 -19.21 -15.24 -7.98
C ILE A 870 -19.37 -13.73 -8.17
N PHE A 871 -19.43 -13.28 -9.42
CA PHE A 871 -19.65 -11.87 -9.73
C PHE A 871 -21.03 -11.35 -9.27
N GLU A 872 -22.06 -12.20 -9.30
CA GLU A 872 -23.38 -11.85 -8.76
C GLU A 872 -23.36 -11.71 -7.24
N TYR A 873 -22.63 -12.59 -6.53
CA TYR A 873 -22.43 -12.47 -5.08
C TYR A 873 -21.68 -11.18 -4.73
N PHE A 874 -20.61 -10.85 -5.46
CA PHE A 874 -19.90 -9.59 -5.34
C PHE A 874 -20.83 -8.37 -5.50
N CYS A 875 -21.68 -8.37 -6.53
CA CYS A 875 -22.61 -7.27 -6.77
C CYS A 875 -23.72 -7.11 -5.69
N LYS A 876 -23.94 -8.12 -4.85
CA LYS A 876 -24.92 -8.09 -3.75
C LYS A 876 -24.34 -7.59 -2.43
N LEU A 877 -23.01 -7.43 -2.35
CA LEU A 877 -22.35 -6.92 -1.16
C LEU A 877 -22.78 -5.49 -0.85
N LYS A 878 -22.97 -5.20 0.44
CA LYS A 878 -23.34 -3.87 0.95
C LYS A 878 -22.23 -3.37 1.86
N THR A 879 -21.15 -2.85 1.28
CA THR A 879 -19.99 -2.33 2.02
C THR A 879 -19.77 -0.85 1.68
N LYS A 880 -19.22 -0.09 2.63
CA LYS A 880 -18.76 1.30 2.43
C LYS A 880 -17.23 1.30 2.49
N ASP A 881 -16.59 0.55 1.62
CA ASP A 881 -15.14 0.33 1.70
C ASP A 881 -14.47 0.55 0.35
N TYR A 882 -13.82 1.71 0.23
CA TYR A 882 -13.05 2.10 -0.95
C TYR A 882 -11.93 1.11 -1.28
N TYR A 883 -11.35 0.44 -0.27
CA TYR A 883 -10.28 -0.54 -0.48
C TYR A 883 -10.78 -1.73 -1.33
N MET A 884 -12.05 -2.14 -1.13
CA MET A 884 -12.65 -3.21 -1.93
C MET A 884 -12.79 -2.85 -3.41
N GLN A 885 -13.05 -1.57 -3.73
CA GLN A 885 -13.12 -1.11 -5.12
C GLN A 885 -11.76 -1.24 -5.81
N VAL A 886 -10.70 -0.76 -5.15
CA VAL A 886 -9.33 -0.81 -5.68
C VAL A 886 -8.89 -2.25 -5.89
N GLU A 887 -9.13 -3.11 -4.89
CA GLU A 887 -8.81 -4.54 -4.98
C GLU A 887 -9.59 -5.25 -6.09
N ALA A 888 -10.90 -5.02 -6.20
CA ALA A 888 -11.69 -5.59 -7.29
C ALA A 888 -11.16 -5.17 -8.67
N MET A 889 -10.78 -3.90 -8.86
CA MET A 889 -10.19 -3.41 -10.11
C MET A 889 -8.86 -4.11 -10.41
N ARG A 890 -7.99 -4.26 -9.39
CA ARG A 890 -6.72 -4.99 -9.51
C ARG A 890 -6.93 -6.44 -9.95
N ILE A 891 -7.93 -7.13 -9.41
CA ILE A 891 -8.31 -8.49 -9.82
C ILE A 891 -8.80 -8.50 -11.28
N PHE A 892 -9.64 -7.53 -11.67
CA PHE A 892 -10.10 -7.44 -13.05
C PHE A 892 -8.98 -7.11 -14.04
N ASP A 893 -7.95 -6.35 -13.63
CA ASP A 893 -6.76 -6.11 -14.45
C ASP A 893 -5.99 -7.41 -14.71
N TYR A 894 -5.81 -8.23 -13.66
CA TYR A 894 -5.25 -9.57 -13.83
C TYR A 894 -6.09 -10.42 -14.80
N ILE A 895 -7.42 -10.41 -14.67
CA ILE A 895 -8.34 -11.13 -15.57
C ILE A 895 -8.22 -10.63 -17.02
N PHE A 896 -8.14 -9.32 -17.23
CA PHE A 896 -7.98 -8.75 -18.57
C PHE A 896 -6.61 -9.07 -19.18
N ASN A 897 -5.55 -9.10 -18.39
CA ASN A 897 -4.23 -9.53 -18.86
C ASN A 897 -4.22 -11.01 -19.26
N ASN A 898 -5.10 -11.83 -18.68
CA ASN A 898 -5.23 -13.27 -18.94
C ASN A 898 -6.51 -13.64 -19.70
N ILE A 899 -6.97 -12.76 -20.60
CA ILE A 899 -8.33 -12.79 -21.15
C ILE A 899 -8.76 -14.11 -21.82
N GLU A 900 -7.83 -14.87 -22.39
CA GLU A 900 -8.13 -16.15 -23.05
C GLU A 900 -8.75 -17.19 -22.10
N GLN A 901 -8.33 -17.21 -20.84
CA GLN A 901 -8.88 -18.10 -19.81
C GLN A 901 -10.31 -17.65 -19.41
N TYR A 902 -10.56 -16.35 -19.37
CA TYR A 902 -11.77 -15.77 -18.80
C TYR A 902 -12.85 -15.38 -19.82
N LYS A 903 -12.54 -15.45 -21.13
CA LYS A 903 -13.39 -14.93 -22.23
C LYS A 903 -14.86 -15.35 -22.18
N ASN A 904 -15.15 -16.59 -21.77
CA ASN A 904 -16.51 -17.11 -21.74
C ASN A 904 -17.33 -16.51 -20.59
N SER A 905 -16.68 -16.21 -19.45
CA SER A 905 -17.34 -15.63 -18.28
C SER A 905 -17.86 -14.23 -18.52
N PHE A 906 -17.27 -13.49 -19.46
CA PHE A 906 -17.72 -12.14 -19.81
C PHE A 906 -19.14 -12.09 -20.40
N ILE A 907 -19.66 -13.18 -20.97
CA ILE A 907 -21.07 -13.26 -21.38
C ILE A 907 -21.97 -13.15 -20.15
N SER A 908 -21.68 -13.91 -19.10
CA SER A 908 -22.43 -13.92 -17.84
C SER A 908 -22.23 -12.61 -17.06
N ILE A 909 -20.98 -12.14 -16.94
CA ILE A 909 -20.63 -10.89 -16.25
C ILE A 909 -21.39 -9.72 -16.88
N THR A 910 -21.29 -9.52 -18.20
CA THR A 910 -22.00 -8.41 -18.87
C THR A 910 -23.52 -8.55 -18.79
N ASN A 911 -24.06 -9.77 -18.77
CA ASN A 911 -25.49 -9.99 -18.52
C ASN A 911 -25.89 -9.54 -17.11
N ILE A 912 -25.10 -9.89 -16.08
CA ILE A 912 -25.31 -9.48 -14.69
C ILE A 912 -25.22 -7.95 -14.58
N ILE A 913 -24.17 -7.32 -15.14
CA ILE A 913 -24.02 -5.87 -15.22
C ILE A 913 -25.29 -5.25 -15.83
N SER A 914 -25.74 -5.77 -16.98
CA SER A 914 -26.94 -5.23 -17.66
C SER A 914 -28.21 -5.28 -16.81
N LYS A 915 -28.34 -6.26 -15.91
CA LYS A 915 -29.50 -6.40 -15.02
C LYS A 915 -29.39 -5.51 -13.77
N ILE A 916 -28.21 -5.40 -13.19
CA ILE A 916 -27.99 -4.69 -11.92
C ILE A 916 -27.86 -3.19 -12.15
N TYR A 917 -27.13 -2.78 -13.17
CA TYR A 917 -26.87 -1.37 -13.48
C TYR A 917 -28.17 -0.55 -13.65
N ILE A 918 -29.21 -1.15 -14.24
CA ILE A 918 -30.55 -0.53 -14.41
C ILE A 918 -31.24 -0.22 -13.07
N LYS A 919 -30.98 -1.04 -12.04
CA LYS A 919 -31.67 -0.96 -10.74
C LYS A 919 -31.04 0.05 -9.77
N LEU A 920 -29.87 0.59 -10.09
CA LEU A 920 -29.16 1.56 -9.26
C LEU A 920 -29.78 2.97 -9.43
N LYS A 921 -30.96 3.21 -8.79
CA LYS A 921 -31.77 4.46 -8.88
C LYS A 921 -30.99 5.75 -8.53
N ASN A 922 -30.87 6.66 -9.52
CA ASN A 922 -31.26 8.09 -9.56
C ASN A 922 -30.97 9.13 -8.45
N LYS A 923 -30.21 8.85 -7.39
CA LYS A 923 -29.57 9.90 -6.56
C LYS A 923 -28.19 9.41 -6.16
N ILE A 924 -27.22 9.66 -7.02
CA ILE A 924 -25.81 9.59 -6.65
C ILE A 924 -25.38 11.03 -6.56
N ASN A 925 -25.42 11.59 -5.36
CA ASN A 925 -24.64 12.77 -5.07
C ASN A 925 -23.19 12.30 -5.10
N TYR A 926 -22.34 12.97 -5.88
CA TYR A 926 -20.90 12.87 -5.66
C TYR A 926 -20.64 13.11 -4.17
N PRO A 927 -19.77 12.32 -3.52
CA PRO A 927 -19.46 12.54 -2.11
C PRO A 927 -18.76 13.90 -2.01
N ILE A 928 -19.47 14.89 -1.46
CA ILE A 928 -18.91 16.22 -1.15
C ILE A 928 -17.93 16.10 0.02
N GLU A 929 -18.02 15.01 0.79
CA GLU A 929 -17.12 14.60 1.87
C GLU A 929 -17.02 13.06 1.79
N LYS A 930 -15.81 12.50 1.88
CA LYS A 930 -15.33 11.08 1.77
C LYS A 930 -16.26 9.92 2.24
N VAL A 931 -17.55 9.91 1.91
CA VAL A 931 -18.54 8.90 2.28
C VAL A 931 -19.06 8.29 0.98
N TYR A 932 -18.31 7.32 0.47
CA TYR A 932 -18.73 6.53 -0.67
C TYR A 932 -19.96 5.70 -0.31
N THR A 933 -20.93 5.63 -1.23
CA THR A 933 -22.09 4.74 -1.06
C THR A 933 -21.78 3.41 -1.76
N PRO A 934 -22.26 2.26 -1.23
CA PRO A 934 -22.02 0.95 -1.85
C PRO A 934 -22.45 0.89 -3.33
N LYS A 935 -23.47 1.68 -3.69
CA LYS A 935 -23.98 1.79 -5.06
C LYS A 935 -23.07 2.58 -5.99
N PHE A 936 -22.31 3.54 -5.46
CA PHE A 936 -21.35 4.31 -6.26
C PHE A 936 -20.14 3.44 -6.60
N GLU A 937 -19.53 2.80 -5.60
CA GLU A 937 -18.34 1.93 -5.75
C GLU A 937 -18.60 0.81 -6.77
N LEU A 938 -19.75 0.12 -6.66
CA LEU A 938 -20.13 -0.92 -7.60
C LEU A 938 -20.28 -0.41 -9.05
N ILE A 939 -20.77 0.82 -9.24
CA ILE A 939 -20.88 1.41 -10.57
C ILE A 939 -19.50 1.70 -11.15
N VAL A 940 -18.56 2.20 -10.34
CA VAL A 940 -17.20 2.47 -10.83
C VAL A 940 -16.55 1.15 -11.29
N VAL A 941 -16.66 0.05 -10.52
CA VAL A 941 -16.16 -1.26 -10.93
C VAL A 941 -16.84 -1.75 -12.22
N MET A 942 -18.16 -1.61 -12.34
CA MET A 942 -18.88 -2.00 -13.57
C MET A 942 -18.45 -1.16 -14.78
N GLU A 943 -18.36 0.16 -14.64
CA GLU A 943 -17.91 1.06 -15.71
C GLU A 943 -16.46 0.80 -16.09
N TYR A 944 -15.60 0.43 -15.14
CA TYR A 944 -14.22 0.01 -15.36
C TYR A 944 -14.15 -1.23 -16.26
N ILE A 945 -14.88 -2.30 -15.91
CA ILE A 945 -14.98 -3.53 -16.70
C ILE A 945 -15.46 -3.21 -18.12
N VAL A 946 -16.51 -2.40 -18.25
CA VAL A 946 -17.07 -2.01 -19.57
C VAL A 946 -16.04 -1.22 -20.39
N ASN A 947 -15.35 -0.26 -19.79
CA ASN A 947 -14.32 0.52 -20.46
C ASN A 947 -13.16 -0.34 -20.97
N ASN A 948 -12.69 -1.28 -20.16
CA ASN A 948 -11.62 -2.18 -20.56
C ASN A 948 -12.04 -3.10 -21.71
N ILE A 949 -13.25 -3.68 -21.68
CA ILE A 949 -13.81 -4.42 -22.82
C ILE A 949 -13.79 -3.59 -24.10
N MET A 950 -14.08 -2.29 -24.02
CA MET A 950 -14.12 -1.39 -25.18
C MET A 950 -12.73 -0.95 -25.68
N LYS A 951 -11.72 -0.92 -24.81
CA LYS A 951 -10.34 -0.54 -25.17
C LYS A 951 -9.52 -1.71 -25.69
N MET A 952 -9.86 -2.93 -25.26
CA MET A 952 -9.12 -4.12 -25.64
C MET A 952 -9.21 -4.42 -27.14
N LYS A 953 -8.10 -4.88 -27.72
CA LYS A 953 -8.03 -5.40 -29.10
C LYS A 953 -8.69 -6.79 -29.25
N TYR A 954 -9.09 -7.42 -28.14
CA TYR A 954 -9.68 -8.75 -28.11
C TYR A 954 -11.13 -8.80 -28.63
N ASN A 955 -11.49 -9.85 -29.36
CA ASN A 955 -12.83 -10.05 -29.92
C ASN A 955 -13.69 -10.93 -29.00
N PHE A 956 -14.58 -10.30 -28.24
CA PHE A 956 -15.54 -11.02 -27.39
C PHE A 956 -16.71 -11.61 -28.20
N ASP A 957 -17.43 -12.54 -27.60
CA ASP A 957 -18.68 -13.08 -28.17
C ASP A 957 -19.72 -11.95 -28.40
N LYS A 958 -20.49 -12.04 -29.49
CA LYS A 958 -21.55 -11.07 -29.85
C LYS A 958 -22.52 -10.78 -28.69
N LYS A 959 -22.79 -11.76 -27.83
CA LYS A 959 -23.64 -11.64 -26.63
C LYS A 959 -23.08 -10.65 -25.62
N VAL A 960 -21.75 -10.53 -25.49
CA VAL A 960 -21.10 -9.54 -24.61
C VAL A 960 -21.49 -8.14 -25.05
N TYR A 961 -21.28 -7.81 -26.32
CA TYR A 961 -21.65 -6.50 -26.87
C TYR A 961 -23.17 -6.24 -26.84
N TYR A 962 -23.99 -7.27 -27.09
CA TYR A 962 -25.44 -7.16 -26.99
C TYR A 962 -25.90 -6.82 -25.56
N ASN A 963 -25.28 -7.43 -24.54
CA ASN A 963 -25.56 -7.11 -23.14
C ASN A 963 -25.15 -5.68 -22.80
N LEU A 964 -24.00 -5.21 -23.28
CA LEU A 964 -23.56 -3.82 -23.10
C LEU A 964 -24.47 -2.81 -23.81
N LEU A 965 -25.00 -3.14 -25.00
CA LEU A 965 -25.96 -2.29 -25.71
C LEU A 965 -27.28 -2.10 -24.94
N LYS A 966 -27.64 -3.02 -24.04
CA LYS A 966 -28.81 -2.82 -23.15
C LYS A 966 -28.57 -1.69 -22.15
N LEU A 967 -27.33 -1.50 -21.68
CA LEU A 967 -26.95 -0.39 -20.78
C LEU A 967 -27.16 0.97 -21.45
N ALA A 968 -26.82 1.07 -22.74
CA ALA A 968 -26.96 2.29 -23.54
C ALA A 968 -28.41 2.74 -23.79
N LYS A 969 -29.41 1.95 -23.40
CA LYS A 969 -30.84 2.29 -23.48
C LYS A 969 -31.38 2.93 -22.20
N VAL A 970 -30.58 2.97 -21.14
CA VAL A 970 -30.96 3.50 -19.82
C VAL A 970 -30.89 5.02 -19.83
N LYS A 971 -31.96 5.69 -19.41
CA LYS A 971 -31.97 7.15 -19.16
C LYS A 971 -31.59 7.40 -17.70
N LEU A 972 -30.40 7.96 -17.46
CA LEU A 972 -29.93 8.40 -16.15
C LEU A 972 -30.13 9.90 -15.97
N LYS A 973 -30.29 10.40 -14.73
CA LYS A 973 -30.40 11.85 -14.45
C LYS A 973 -29.05 12.60 -14.42
N ASN A 974 -27.93 11.90 -14.19
CA ASN A 974 -26.60 12.50 -14.07
C ASN A 974 -25.98 12.75 -15.47
N TYR A 975 -25.50 13.98 -15.71
CA TYR A 975 -24.99 14.45 -17.00
C TYR A 975 -23.73 13.72 -17.48
N GLU A 976 -22.71 13.54 -16.62
CA GLU A 976 -21.46 12.85 -16.98
C GLU A 976 -21.72 11.39 -17.36
N ARG A 977 -22.64 10.73 -16.65
CA ARG A 977 -23.01 9.34 -16.97
C ARG A 977 -23.89 9.22 -18.21
N GLN A 978 -24.66 10.26 -18.55
CA GLN A 978 -25.30 10.34 -19.86
C GLN A 978 -24.25 10.46 -20.96
N ILE A 979 -23.19 11.25 -20.76
CA ILE A 979 -22.06 11.34 -21.71
C ILE A 979 -21.38 9.98 -21.86
N PHE A 980 -21.08 9.30 -20.75
CA PHE A 980 -20.52 7.94 -20.77
C PHE A 980 -21.41 6.97 -21.57
N LEU A 981 -22.70 6.87 -21.25
CA LEU A 981 -23.63 5.98 -21.95
C LEU A 981 -23.83 6.35 -23.43
N LYS A 982 -23.81 7.66 -23.76
CA LYS A 982 -23.91 8.14 -25.14
C LYS A 982 -22.65 7.78 -25.93
N SER A 983 -21.46 7.97 -25.36
CA SER A 983 -20.20 7.58 -25.98
C SER A 983 -20.09 6.07 -26.14
N LEU A 984 -20.49 5.29 -25.12
CA LEU A 984 -20.57 3.83 -25.17
C LEU A 984 -21.53 3.37 -26.28
N LYS A 985 -22.69 4.02 -26.43
CA LYS A 985 -23.64 3.74 -27.52
C LYS A 985 -23.03 4.01 -28.89
N MET A 986 -22.33 5.12 -29.07
CA MET A 986 -21.67 5.46 -30.34
C MET A 986 -20.55 4.48 -30.67
N LYS A 987 -19.67 4.19 -29.69
CA LYS A 987 -18.56 3.25 -29.84
C LYS A 987 -19.06 1.82 -30.09
N LEU A 988 -20.04 1.33 -29.33
CA LEU A 988 -20.64 0.01 -29.56
C LEU A 988 -21.37 -0.08 -30.90
N LYS A 989 -22.08 0.97 -31.32
CA LYS A 989 -22.70 1.02 -32.65
C LYS A 989 -21.65 0.97 -33.75
N SER A 990 -20.58 1.73 -33.63
CA SER A 990 -19.46 1.71 -34.58
C SER A 990 -18.78 0.34 -34.61
N TYR A 991 -18.42 -0.23 -33.46
CA TYR A 991 -17.80 -1.56 -33.37
C TYR A 991 -18.71 -2.69 -33.87
N TYR A 992 -20.00 -2.64 -33.55
CA TYR A 992 -20.97 -3.64 -33.99
C TYR A 992 -21.27 -3.53 -35.49
N ARG A 993 -21.41 -2.30 -36.02
CA ARG A 993 -21.57 -2.04 -37.46
C ARG A 993 -20.31 -2.47 -38.22
N ASN A 994 -19.13 -2.00 -37.82
CA ASN A 994 -17.87 -2.27 -38.51
C ASN A 994 -17.44 -3.75 -38.51
N LYS A 995 -17.93 -4.59 -37.58
CA LYS A 995 -17.59 -6.03 -37.52
C LYS A 995 -18.69 -6.99 -37.96
N PHE A 996 -19.97 -6.61 -37.92
CA PHE A 996 -21.07 -7.56 -38.11
C PHE A 996 -22.18 -7.14 -39.09
N GLN A 997 -22.26 -5.87 -39.53
CA GLN A 997 -23.33 -5.38 -40.44
C GLN A 997 -22.87 -4.24 -41.34
N ILE A 998 -23.06 -4.38 -42.65
CA ILE A 998 -22.76 -3.33 -43.63
C ILE A 998 -23.95 -2.37 -43.72
N LEU A 999 -23.70 -1.08 -43.49
CA LEU A 999 -24.74 -0.07 -43.63
C LEU A 999 -25.22 0.00 -45.09
N PRO A 1000 -26.54 0.04 -45.33
CA PRO A 1000 -27.08 0.29 -46.66
C PRO A 1000 -26.53 1.58 -47.26
N MET A 1001 -25.92 1.44 -48.43
CA MET A 1001 -25.33 2.51 -49.21
C MET A 1001 -25.85 2.48 -50.64
N LYS A 1002 -25.88 3.64 -51.29
CA LYS A 1002 -26.23 3.84 -52.69
C LYS A 1002 -24.99 4.34 -53.42
N ILE A 1003 -24.70 3.75 -54.57
CA ILE A 1003 -23.53 4.00 -55.39
C ILE A 1003 -24.00 4.30 -56.81
N TYR A 1004 -23.60 5.43 -57.37
CA TYR A 1004 -23.94 5.79 -58.74
C TYR A 1004 -22.83 6.65 -59.35
N LYS A 1005 -22.85 6.79 -60.68
CA LYS A 1005 -21.88 7.58 -61.43
C LYS A 1005 -22.52 8.91 -61.84
N ASP A 1006 -21.93 10.02 -61.42
CA ASP A 1006 -22.31 11.35 -61.88
C ASP A 1006 -21.15 11.93 -62.70
N SER A 1007 -21.42 12.30 -63.94
CA SER A 1007 -20.40 12.70 -64.90
C SER A 1007 -19.29 11.63 -65.09
N SER A 1008 -18.10 11.83 -64.53
CA SER A 1008 -16.96 10.90 -64.54
C SER A 1008 -16.61 10.34 -63.15
N LYS A 1009 -17.30 10.77 -62.08
CA LYS A 1009 -16.98 10.42 -60.69
C LYS A 1009 -17.99 9.43 -60.11
N TYR A 1010 -17.56 8.64 -59.15
CA TYR A 1010 -18.42 7.77 -58.37
C TYR A 1010 -18.88 8.46 -57.09
N ILE A 1011 -20.16 8.37 -56.76
CA ILE A 1011 -20.76 8.94 -55.55
C ILE A 1011 -21.35 7.83 -54.69
N ILE A 1012 -21.06 7.87 -53.39
CA ILE A 1012 -21.60 6.97 -52.37
C ILE A 1012 -22.43 7.77 -51.35
N GLU A 1013 -23.67 7.35 -51.14
CA GLU A 1013 -24.61 7.92 -50.17
C GLU A 1013 -25.03 6.84 -49.16
N PHE A 1014 -24.97 7.11 -47.85
CA PHE A 1014 -25.44 6.19 -46.81
C PHE A 1014 -26.86 6.57 -46.36
N LYS A 1015 -27.70 5.57 -46.04
CA LYS A 1015 -29.12 5.76 -45.69
C LYS A 1015 -29.39 6.71 -44.50
N GLU A 1016 -28.46 6.82 -43.55
CA GLU A 1016 -28.62 7.59 -42.29
C GLU A 1016 -27.60 8.74 -42.16
N GLU A 1017 -26.85 9.07 -43.21
CA GLU A 1017 -25.79 10.10 -43.17
C GLU A 1017 -26.06 11.19 -44.21
N GLU A 1018 -25.82 12.45 -43.84
CA GLU A 1018 -26.01 13.61 -44.73
C GLU A 1018 -24.81 13.81 -45.68
N GLU A 1019 -23.64 13.31 -45.30
CA GLU A 1019 -22.41 13.43 -46.10
C GLU A 1019 -22.34 12.37 -47.21
N LYS A 1020 -21.87 12.80 -48.39
CA LYS A 1020 -21.64 11.95 -49.56
C LYS A 1020 -20.15 11.77 -49.76
N LYS A 1021 -19.72 10.54 -50.08
CA LYS A 1021 -18.32 10.27 -50.47
C LYS A 1021 -18.22 10.29 -52.00
N THR A 1022 -17.30 11.08 -52.52
CA THR A 1022 -16.97 11.14 -53.94
C THR A 1022 -15.62 10.45 -54.17
N CYS A 1023 -15.52 9.62 -55.21
CA CYS A 1023 -14.31 8.96 -55.68
C CYS A 1023 -14.09 9.31 -57.16
N GLU A 1024 -12.85 9.64 -57.52
CA GLU A 1024 -12.49 10.15 -58.85
C GLU A 1024 -12.39 9.03 -59.90
N ASN A 1025 -12.05 7.81 -59.48
CA ASN A 1025 -11.84 6.68 -60.38
C ASN A 1025 -12.28 5.34 -59.78
N LYS A 1026 -12.19 4.28 -60.58
CA LYS A 1026 -12.60 2.93 -60.21
C LYS A 1026 -11.74 2.34 -59.09
N ASP A 1027 -10.44 2.60 -59.08
CA ASP A 1027 -9.54 2.01 -58.08
C ASP A 1027 -9.79 2.61 -56.70
N GLU A 1028 -10.05 3.93 -56.63
CA GLU A 1028 -10.35 4.63 -55.39
C GLU A 1028 -11.66 4.14 -54.76
N ILE A 1029 -12.72 3.96 -55.57
CA ILE A 1029 -13.98 3.41 -55.04
C ILE A 1029 -13.80 1.96 -54.60
N LEU A 1030 -13.07 1.13 -55.35
CA LEU A 1030 -12.83 -0.26 -54.97
C LEU A 1030 -12.01 -0.37 -53.68
N GLU A 1031 -10.99 0.47 -53.50
CA GLU A 1031 -10.22 0.51 -52.25
C GLU A 1031 -11.11 0.92 -51.06
N TYR A 1032 -11.92 1.96 -51.24
CA TYR A 1032 -12.85 2.43 -50.21
C TYR A 1032 -13.87 1.35 -49.83
N LEU A 1033 -14.49 0.69 -50.82
CA LEU A 1033 -15.45 -0.38 -50.58
C LEU A 1033 -14.77 -1.61 -49.95
N ASN A 1034 -13.60 -2.05 -50.43
CA ASN A 1034 -12.90 -3.19 -49.84
C ASN A 1034 -12.55 -2.96 -48.35
N ASN A 1035 -12.30 -1.71 -47.95
CA ASN A 1035 -12.12 -1.35 -46.55
C ASN A 1035 -13.42 -1.45 -45.74
N ILE A 1036 -14.59 -1.15 -46.33
CA ILE A 1036 -15.91 -1.28 -45.68
C ILE A 1036 -16.32 -2.76 -45.54
N PHE A 1037 -16.07 -3.58 -46.56
CA PHE A 1037 -16.54 -4.97 -46.62
C PHE A 1037 -15.62 -5.99 -45.89
N ASN A 1038 -14.47 -5.53 -45.37
CA ASN A 1038 -13.40 -6.30 -44.71
C ASN A 1038 -12.72 -7.34 -45.65
N LYS A 1039 -11.38 -7.30 -45.74
CA LYS A 1039 -10.58 -7.96 -46.80
C LYS A 1039 -10.66 -9.51 -46.90
N LYS A 1040 -11.48 -10.22 -46.11
CA LYS A 1040 -11.57 -11.70 -46.07
C LYS A 1040 -13.00 -12.30 -45.97
N GLY A 1041 -14.05 -11.55 -46.31
CA GLY A 1041 -15.43 -12.05 -46.25
C GLY A 1041 -15.81 -12.96 -47.42
N LYS A 1042 -16.45 -14.12 -47.18
CA LYS A 1042 -17.14 -14.92 -48.21
C LYS A 1042 -18.65 -14.68 -48.10
N ILE A 1043 -19.33 -14.58 -49.24
CA ILE A 1043 -20.79 -14.55 -49.34
C ILE A 1043 -21.28 -15.71 -50.19
N SER A 1044 -22.57 -16.02 -50.13
CA SER A 1044 -23.14 -17.07 -50.97
C SER A 1044 -24.49 -16.70 -51.57
N ARG A 1045 -24.79 -17.25 -52.74
CA ARG A 1045 -26.02 -17.02 -53.50
C ARG A 1045 -26.60 -18.36 -53.96
N ILE A 1046 -27.93 -18.51 -53.90
CA ILE A 1046 -28.63 -19.66 -54.48
C ILE A 1046 -29.30 -19.23 -55.79
N LEU A 1047 -29.05 -19.93 -56.89
CA LEU A 1047 -29.67 -19.68 -58.21
C LEU A 1047 -29.86 -20.96 -59.02
N GLU A 1048 -30.75 -20.97 -60.02
CA GLU A 1048 -30.93 -22.15 -60.89
C GLU A 1048 -29.69 -22.37 -61.75
N PHE A 1049 -29.32 -23.63 -61.96
CA PHE A 1049 -28.15 -23.99 -62.77
C PHE A 1049 -28.19 -23.37 -64.17
N LYS A 1050 -29.37 -23.38 -64.82
CA LYS A 1050 -29.53 -22.79 -66.17
C LYS A 1050 -29.19 -21.29 -66.17
N TYR A 1051 -29.61 -20.57 -65.14
CA TYR A 1051 -29.34 -19.13 -65.02
C TYR A 1051 -27.88 -18.86 -64.69
N LEU A 1052 -27.21 -19.75 -63.94
CA LEU A 1052 -25.76 -19.63 -63.71
C LEU A 1052 -24.98 -19.85 -65.01
N VAL A 1053 -25.38 -20.84 -65.81
CA VAL A 1053 -24.79 -21.11 -67.13
C VAL A 1053 -24.99 -19.91 -68.05
N GLU A 1054 -26.23 -19.41 -68.16
CA GLU A 1054 -26.57 -18.23 -68.96
C GLU A 1054 -25.83 -16.98 -68.49
N ASP A 1055 -25.69 -16.76 -67.17
CA ASP A 1055 -24.95 -15.64 -66.59
C ASP A 1055 -23.46 -15.68 -66.99
N ILE A 1056 -22.84 -16.86 -66.98
CA ILE A 1056 -21.43 -17.03 -67.37
C ILE A 1056 -21.26 -16.86 -68.88
N GLU A 1057 -22.11 -17.53 -69.70
CA GLU A 1057 -22.05 -17.47 -71.17
C GLU A 1057 -22.27 -16.04 -71.69
N ASN A 1058 -23.28 -15.35 -71.15
CA ASN A 1058 -23.63 -14.00 -71.56
C ASN A 1058 -22.83 -12.91 -70.81
N ARG A 1059 -21.91 -13.31 -69.91
CA ARG A 1059 -21.07 -12.40 -69.12
C ARG A 1059 -21.91 -11.38 -68.35
N CYS A 1060 -23.00 -11.83 -67.74
CA CYS A 1060 -23.95 -10.98 -67.04
C CYS A 1060 -24.24 -11.49 -65.63
N ILE A 1061 -24.98 -10.71 -64.86
CA ILE A 1061 -25.59 -11.14 -63.61
C ILE A 1061 -27.10 -10.97 -63.72
N THR A 1062 -27.84 -12.05 -63.52
CA THR A 1062 -29.30 -12.02 -63.50
C THR A 1062 -29.80 -11.55 -62.13
N MET A 1063 -30.79 -10.66 -62.11
CA MET A 1063 -31.48 -10.12 -60.92
C MET A 1063 -32.99 -10.13 -61.14
N SER A 1064 -33.77 -10.19 -60.05
CA SER A 1064 -35.24 -10.35 -60.11
C SER A 1064 -35.99 -9.11 -59.66
N HIS A 1065 -37.16 -8.84 -60.24
CA HIS A 1065 -38.08 -7.82 -59.73
C HIS A 1065 -38.63 -8.24 -58.33
N PRO A 1066 -38.86 -7.30 -57.40
CA PRO A 1066 -39.34 -7.60 -56.04
C PRO A 1066 -40.68 -8.33 -55.92
N TYR A 1067 -41.49 -8.45 -56.99
CA TYR A 1067 -42.81 -9.10 -56.96
C TYR A 1067 -42.78 -10.63 -56.76
N LEU A 1068 -41.60 -11.25 -56.84
CA LEU A 1068 -41.42 -12.71 -56.77
C LEU A 1068 -41.06 -13.26 -55.37
N PHE A 1069 -41.06 -12.44 -54.33
CA PHE A 1069 -40.56 -12.85 -53.00
C PHE A 1069 -41.66 -13.47 -52.14
N GLU A 1070 -41.30 -14.36 -51.22
CA GLU A 1070 -42.26 -15.02 -50.31
C GLU A 1070 -42.80 -14.06 -49.23
N ASP A 1071 -42.13 -12.93 -48.96
CA ASP A 1071 -42.60 -11.90 -48.03
C ASP A 1071 -43.52 -10.90 -48.76
N GLU A 1072 -44.80 -10.86 -48.37
CA GLU A 1072 -45.82 -9.98 -48.94
C GLU A 1072 -45.41 -8.49 -48.94
N ASN A 1073 -44.51 -8.05 -48.04
CA ASN A 1073 -44.02 -6.67 -48.01
C ASN A 1073 -42.92 -6.38 -49.04
N GLU A 1074 -42.15 -7.39 -49.43
CA GLU A 1074 -41.14 -7.27 -50.50
C GLU A 1074 -41.84 -7.15 -51.88
N ASN A 1075 -43.04 -7.72 -51.99
CA ASN A 1075 -43.89 -7.66 -53.18
C ASN A 1075 -44.68 -6.34 -53.37
N GLN A 1076 -44.45 -5.32 -52.53
CA GLN A 1076 -45.24 -4.06 -52.55
C GLN A 1076 -44.64 -2.93 -53.40
N TYR A 1077 -43.50 -3.18 -54.07
CA TYR A 1077 -42.96 -2.25 -55.06
C TYR A 1077 -43.75 -2.34 -56.36
N ASP A 1078 -44.21 -1.19 -56.89
CA ASP A 1078 -44.90 -1.11 -58.18
C ASP A 1078 -44.01 -1.68 -59.29
N ILE A 1079 -44.58 -2.47 -60.20
CA ILE A 1079 -43.89 -3.07 -61.35
C ILE A 1079 -43.34 -2.02 -62.33
N ASN A 1080 -43.86 -0.79 -62.25
CA ASN A 1080 -43.31 0.37 -62.98
C ASN A 1080 -41.97 0.86 -62.40
N ASN A 1081 -41.64 0.50 -61.16
CA ASN A 1081 -40.34 0.81 -60.59
C ASN A 1081 -39.32 -0.12 -61.23
N LYS A 1082 -38.38 0.43 -62.00
CA LYS A 1082 -37.29 -0.31 -62.67
C LYS A 1082 -36.23 -0.79 -61.66
N LEU A 1083 -36.66 -1.49 -60.62
CA LEU A 1083 -35.87 -1.99 -59.50
C LEU A 1083 -35.67 -3.51 -59.64
N TYR A 1084 -34.42 -3.94 -59.54
CA TYR A 1084 -34.06 -5.36 -59.62
C TYR A 1084 -33.17 -5.73 -58.44
N ILE A 1085 -33.45 -6.84 -57.80
CA ILE A 1085 -32.86 -7.21 -56.53
C ILE A 1085 -32.19 -8.59 -56.56
N SER A 1086 -31.16 -8.74 -55.74
CA SER A 1086 -30.45 -9.98 -55.49
C SER A 1086 -30.06 -10.07 -54.02
N CYS A 1087 -30.12 -11.29 -53.48
CA CYS A 1087 -29.98 -11.60 -52.07
C CYS A 1087 -28.82 -12.57 -51.87
N PHE A 1088 -27.95 -12.27 -50.91
CA PHE A 1088 -26.74 -13.03 -50.57
C PHE A 1088 -26.68 -13.33 -49.08
N SER A 1089 -26.17 -14.49 -48.72
CA SER A 1089 -25.94 -14.92 -47.34
C SER A 1089 -24.48 -14.69 -46.93
N TYR A 1090 -24.24 -14.17 -45.71
CA TYR A 1090 -22.90 -14.02 -45.14
C TYR A 1090 -22.32 -15.33 -44.56
N THR A 1091 -23.08 -16.41 -44.48
CA THR A 1091 -22.59 -17.68 -43.89
C THR A 1091 -22.13 -18.65 -44.99
N SER A 1092 -21.18 -19.52 -44.65
CA SER A 1092 -20.79 -20.70 -45.45
C SER A 1092 -21.14 -22.03 -44.75
N ASP A 1093 -21.59 -22.00 -43.49
CA ASP A 1093 -21.82 -23.17 -42.63
C ASP A 1093 -23.15 -23.92 -42.92
N LYS A 1094 -23.13 -25.25 -42.77
CA LYS A 1094 -24.21 -26.21 -43.10
C LYS A 1094 -25.47 -26.04 -42.26
N LYS A 1095 -25.35 -25.66 -40.98
CA LYS A 1095 -26.49 -25.60 -40.04
C LYS A 1095 -27.48 -24.48 -40.36
N ASN A 1096 -26.98 -23.29 -40.76
CA ASN A 1096 -27.83 -22.16 -41.14
C ASN A 1096 -28.26 -22.21 -42.62
N ALA A 1097 -27.48 -22.89 -43.47
CA ALA A 1097 -27.80 -23.09 -44.89
C ALA A 1097 -29.17 -23.76 -45.11
N TYR A 1098 -29.63 -24.63 -44.20
CA TYR A 1098 -30.93 -25.29 -44.32
C TYR A 1098 -32.11 -24.32 -44.33
N ALA A 1099 -32.10 -23.30 -43.45
CA ALA A 1099 -33.17 -22.30 -43.39
C ALA A 1099 -33.22 -21.44 -44.66
N TRP A 1100 -32.06 -21.08 -45.22
CA TRP A 1100 -31.96 -20.33 -46.47
C TRP A 1100 -32.37 -21.17 -47.69
N TRP A 1101 -31.98 -22.45 -47.73
CA TRP A 1101 -32.43 -23.41 -48.74
C TRP A 1101 -33.95 -23.64 -48.70
N LYS A 1102 -34.57 -23.61 -47.52
CA LYS A 1102 -36.03 -23.76 -47.38
C LYS A 1102 -36.81 -22.61 -48.03
N ILE A 1103 -36.28 -21.39 -48.02
CA ILE A 1103 -36.92 -20.18 -48.53
C ILE A 1103 -36.61 -19.97 -50.03
N TYR A 1104 -35.36 -20.20 -50.44
CA TYR A 1104 -34.90 -19.84 -51.79
C TYR A 1104 -34.59 -21.04 -52.70
N GLY A 1105 -34.61 -22.26 -52.17
CA GLY A 1105 -34.21 -23.48 -52.85
C GLY A 1105 -35.26 -24.12 -53.75
N SER A 1106 -34.81 -24.87 -54.76
CA SER A 1106 -35.61 -25.81 -55.54
C SER A 1106 -34.68 -26.89 -56.13
N LYS A 1107 -35.24 -27.94 -56.74
CA LYS A 1107 -34.51 -29.13 -57.21
C LYS A 1107 -33.35 -28.86 -58.18
N THR A 1108 -33.40 -27.75 -58.91
CA THR A 1108 -32.45 -27.37 -59.98
C THR A 1108 -31.52 -26.22 -59.58
N LYS A 1109 -31.58 -25.77 -58.32
CA LYS A 1109 -30.77 -24.65 -57.80
C LYS A 1109 -29.45 -25.11 -57.20
N PHE A 1110 -28.47 -24.21 -57.22
CA PHE A 1110 -27.11 -24.38 -56.72
C PHE A 1110 -26.74 -23.21 -55.83
N ARG A 1111 -25.96 -23.48 -54.78
CA ARG A 1111 -25.34 -22.44 -53.98
C ARG A 1111 -23.91 -22.19 -54.48
N ILE A 1112 -23.62 -20.96 -54.87
CA ILE A 1112 -22.26 -20.49 -55.16
C ILE A 1112 -21.74 -19.69 -53.97
N ILE A 1113 -20.47 -19.89 -53.61
CA ILE A 1113 -19.75 -19.09 -52.61
C ILE A 1113 -18.73 -18.22 -53.35
N ILE A 1114 -18.71 -16.94 -53.00
CA ILE A 1114 -17.98 -15.89 -53.70
C ILE A 1114 -17.19 -15.07 -52.66
N ASP A 1115 -15.96 -14.69 -52.99
CA ASP A 1115 -15.24 -13.67 -52.21
C ASP A 1115 -15.93 -12.32 -52.35
N ILE A 1116 -16.15 -11.64 -51.22
CA ILE A 1116 -16.90 -10.40 -51.21
C ILE A 1116 -16.20 -9.30 -52.01
N ASN A 1117 -14.87 -9.29 -52.09
CA ASN A 1117 -14.14 -8.30 -52.89
C ASN A 1117 -14.31 -8.57 -54.39
N ASP A 1118 -14.28 -9.84 -54.81
CA ASP A 1118 -14.52 -10.22 -56.21
C ASP A 1118 -15.95 -9.88 -56.62
N PHE A 1119 -16.92 -10.08 -55.72
CA PHE A 1119 -18.29 -9.64 -55.91
C PHE A 1119 -18.39 -8.12 -56.11
N ILE A 1120 -17.78 -7.34 -55.21
CA ILE A 1120 -17.79 -5.87 -55.29
C ILE A 1120 -17.13 -5.38 -56.58
N LYS A 1121 -15.98 -5.94 -56.97
CA LYS A 1121 -15.32 -5.62 -58.24
C LYS A 1121 -16.25 -5.83 -59.44
N SER A 1122 -16.88 -7.00 -59.52
CA SER A 1122 -17.84 -7.33 -60.57
C SER A 1122 -19.05 -6.38 -60.56
N ILE A 1123 -19.66 -6.12 -59.41
CA ILE A 1123 -20.85 -5.26 -59.29
C ILE A 1123 -20.54 -3.80 -59.64
N ILE A 1124 -19.41 -3.24 -59.19
CA ILE A 1124 -19.02 -1.86 -59.51
C ILE A 1124 -18.73 -1.71 -61.01
N SER A 1125 -18.26 -2.76 -61.69
CA SER A 1125 -18.01 -2.74 -63.13
C SER A 1125 -19.25 -2.41 -63.98
N ILE A 1126 -20.46 -2.62 -63.44
CA ILE A 1126 -21.73 -2.26 -64.08
C ILE A 1126 -21.80 -0.75 -64.36
N LEU A 1127 -21.20 0.08 -63.50
CA LEU A 1127 -21.27 1.54 -63.58
C LEU A 1127 -20.27 2.15 -64.56
N GLU A 1128 -19.32 1.38 -65.12
CA GLU A 1128 -18.26 1.92 -65.96
C GLU A 1128 -18.80 2.66 -67.18
N ASN A 1129 -19.85 2.13 -67.80
CA ASN A 1129 -20.45 2.64 -69.04
C ASN A 1129 -21.94 2.94 -68.95
N ASN A 1130 -22.57 2.81 -67.78
CA ASN A 1130 -24.02 2.95 -67.61
C ASN A 1130 -24.34 4.03 -66.56
N LYS A 1131 -24.48 5.29 -67.00
CA LYS A 1131 -24.78 6.43 -66.11
C LYS A 1131 -26.21 6.39 -65.54
N ASP A 1132 -27.08 5.59 -66.15
CA ASP A 1132 -28.48 5.48 -65.76
C ASP A 1132 -28.76 4.40 -64.70
N ILE A 1133 -27.72 3.79 -64.14
CA ILE A 1133 -27.84 2.75 -63.10
C ILE A 1133 -27.37 3.29 -61.75
N ALA A 1134 -28.16 3.05 -60.71
CA ALA A 1134 -27.75 3.22 -59.32
C ALA A 1134 -27.78 1.88 -58.58
N ILE A 1135 -26.71 1.58 -57.85
CA ILE A 1135 -26.53 0.36 -57.07
C ILE A 1135 -26.76 0.65 -55.60
N TYR A 1136 -27.68 -0.06 -54.97
CA TYR A 1136 -27.88 -0.06 -53.53
C TYR A 1136 -27.35 -1.37 -52.96
N ILE A 1137 -26.53 -1.32 -51.92
CA ILE A 1137 -25.93 -2.50 -51.29
C ILE A 1137 -25.85 -2.34 -49.78
N GLY A 1138 -26.11 -3.41 -49.03
CA GLY A 1138 -26.00 -3.39 -47.56
C GLY A 1138 -26.67 -4.57 -46.86
N SER A 1139 -26.47 -4.66 -45.55
CA SER A 1139 -27.08 -5.67 -44.70
C SER A 1139 -28.53 -5.32 -44.34
N LEU A 1140 -29.35 -6.35 -44.20
CA LEU A 1140 -30.74 -6.23 -43.77
C LEU A 1140 -30.88 -5.80 -42.29
N GLU A 1141 -31.88 -4.96 -42.00
CA GLU A 1141 -32.32 -4.61 -40.65
C GLU A 1141 -33.66 -5.27 -40.30
N TYR A 1142 -33.69 -6.15 -39.31
CA TYR A 1142 -34.93 -6.76 -38.82
C TYR A 1142 -35.67 -5.86 -37.82
N LYS A 1143 -36.99 -5.65 -37.99
CA LYS A 1143 -37.82 -4.92 -36.99
C LYS A 1143 -38.99 -5.73 -36.43
N LYS A 1144 -39.30 -5.48 -35.15
CA LYS A 1144 -40.40 -6.10 -34.38
C LYS A 1144 -41.78 -5.73 -34.93
N ASN A 1145 -42.68 -6.71 -34.94
CA ASN A 1145 -43.99 -6.71 -35.60
C ASN A 1145 -44.90 -5.49 -35.35
N SER A 1146 -44.80 -4.77 -34.23
CA SER A 1146 -45.73 -3.68 -33.91
C SER A 1146 -45.60 -2.43 -34.79
N ASN A 1147 -44.45 -2.21 -35.45
CA ASN A 1147 -44.23 -1.03 -36.31
C ASN A 1147 -44.32 -1.36 -37.81
N TYR A 1148 -44.28 -2.65 -38.18
CA TYR A 1148 -44.24 -3.09 -39.58
C TYR A 1148 -45.60 -3.02 -40.27
N ILE A 1149 -46.67 -3.30 -39.51
CA ILE A 1149 -48.06 -3.42 -40.02
C ILE A 1149 -48.65 -2.06 -40.48
N LYS A 1150 -47.96 -0.93 -40.24
CA LYS A 1150 -48.43 0.42 -40.61
C LYS A 1150 -47.80 1.01 -41.88
N MET A 1151 -46.85 0.33 -42.51
CA MET A 1151 -46.25 0.82 -43.75
C MET A 1151 -47.12 0.38 -44.93
N GLY A 1152 -47.96 1.28 -45.45
CA GLY A 1152 -48.55 1.11 -46.79
C GLY A 1152 -47.47 1.10 -47.87
N LYS A 1153 -47.83 0.74 -49.13
CA LYS A 1153 -46.96 0.62 -50.32
C LYS A 1153 -45.57 1.27 -50.15
N ASN A 1154 -44.49 0.50 -50.26
CA ASN A 1154 -43.11 0.99 -50.13
C ASN A 1154 -42.88 2.24 -50.99
N LYS A 1155 -42.66 3.39 -50.35
CA LYS A 1155 -42.47 4.69 -51.04
C LYS A 1155 -40.99 5.00 -51.33
N ASN A 1156 -40.06 4.31 -50.67
CA ASN A 1156 -38.63 4.60 -50.72
C ASN A 1156 -37.81 3.32 -50.98
N GLU A 1157 -36.80 3.41 -51.84
CA GLU A 1157 -35.80 2.38 -52.13
C GLU A 1157 -35.12 1.84 -50.87
N TRP A 1158 -34.89 2.70 -49.87
CA TRP A 1158 -34.24 2.31 -48.62
C TRP A 1158 -35.07 1.34 -47.77
N ASP A 1159 -36.38 1.23 -47.98
CA ASP A 1159 -37.24 0.31 -47.23
C ASP A 1159 -36.94 -1.16 -47.56
N PHE A 1160 -36.29 -1.44 -48.70
CA PHE A 1160 -35.82 -2.76 -49.11
C PHE A 1160 -34.83 -3.40 -48.12
N PHE A 1161 -34.08 -2.59 -47.38
CA PHE A 1161 -33.13 -3.07 -46.36
C PHE A 1161 -33.77 -3.31 -44.99
N LYS A 1162 -35.10 -3.34 -44.90
CA LYS A 1162 -35.80 -3.65 -43.66
C LYS A 1162 -36.63 -4.92 -43.86
N LYS A 1163 -36.68 -5.84 -42.88
CA LYS A 1163 -37.59 -7.00 -42.88
C LYS A 1163 -38.23 -7.27 -41.51
N ARG A 1164 -39.31 -8.06 -41.48
CA ARG A 1164 -39.90 -8.54 -40.22
C ARG A 1164 -38.96 -9.54 -39.52
N ASN A 1165 -38.84 -9.46 -38.19
CA ASN A 1165 -38.04 -10.41 -37.40
C ASN A 1165 -38.47 -11.88 -37.53
N ASP A 1166 -39.70 -12.15 -37.97
CA ASP A 1166 -40.18 -13.54 -38.16
C ASP A 1166 -39.42 -14.27 -39.28
N PHE A 1167 -38.70 -13.52 -40.13
CA PHE A 1167 -37.79 -14.03 -41.16
C PHE A 1167 -36.29 -13.87 -40.78
N GLU A 1168 -35.97 -13.61 -39.51
CA GLU A 1168 -34.60 -13.45 -39.01
C GLU A 1168 -33.92 -14.82 -38.80
N PHE A 1169 -33.34 -15.37 -39.87
CA PHE A 1169 -32.61 -16.64 -39.85
C PHE A 1169 -31.09 -16.44 -39.86
N GLU A 1170 -30.59 -15.43 -40.59
CA GLU A 1170 -29.18 -15.01 -40.59
C GLU A 1170 -29.03 -13.58 -41.15
N ASN A 1171 -27.84 -12.98 -41.05
CA ASN A 1171 -27.58 -11.69 -41.67
C ASN A 1171 -27.56 -11.87 -43.20
N GLU A 1172 -28.43 -11.15 -43.91
CA GLU A 1172 -28.50 -11.12 -45.38
C GLU A 1172 -27.81 -9.85 -45.93
N LEU A 1173 -26.95 -10.02 -46.94
CA LEU A 1173 -26.44 -8.95 -47.79
C LEU A 1173 -27.38 -8.80 -49.00
N ARG A 1174 -27.89 -7.60 -49.22
CA ARG A 1174 -28.78 -7.31 -50.35
C ARG A 1174 -28.13 -6.38 -51.33
N VAL A 1175 -28.42 -6.60 -52.61
CA VAL A 1175 -28.10 -5.69 -53.70
C VAL A 1175 -29.37 -5.37 -54.47
N MET A 1176 -29.59 -4.09 -54.74
CA MET A 1176 -30.69 -3.60 -55.56
C MET A 1176 -30.14 -2.64 -56.61
N LEU A 1177 -30.60 -2.79 -57.84
CA LEU A 1177 -30.27 -1.91 -58.95
C LEU A 1177 -31.51 -1.12 -59.35
N LYS A 1178 -31.35 0.19 -59.47
CA LYS A 1178 -32.37 1.09 -60.01
C LYS A 1178 -31.91 1.57 -61.38
N ILE A 1179 -32.74 1.37 -62.40
CA ILE A 1179 -32.51 1.84 -63.77
C ILE A 1179 -33.34 3.10 -64.00
N ASN A 1180 -32.71 4.24 -64.28
CA ASN A 1180 -33.38 5.55 -64.30
C ASN A 1180 -33.98 5.91 -65.67
N SER A 1181 -33.42 5.47 -66.80
CA SER A 1181 -33.88 5.79 -68.17
C SER A 1181 -34.46 4.57 -68.91
N LYS A 1182 -35.16 4.78 -70.04
CA LYS A 1182 -35.49 3.67 -70.97
C LYS A 1182 -34.19 3.37 -71.73
N ILE A 1183 -33.65 2.18 -71.51
CA ILE A 1183 -32.47 1.72 -72.23
C ILE A 1183 -32.98 1.15 -73.56
N GLU A 1184 -32.46 1.67 -74.67
CA GLU A 1184 -32.75 1.17 -76.02
C GLU A 1184 -32.14 -0.24 -76.17
N ASP A 1185 -32.78 -1.13 -76.93
CA ASP A 1185 -32.45 -2.58 -77.01
C ASP A 1185 -31.00 -2.87 -77.47
N ASP A 1186 -30.28 -1.89 -78.00
CA ASP A 1186 -28.86 -2.02 -78.38
C ASP A 1186 -27.89 -1.90 -77.17
N ASP A 1187 -28.38 -1.49 -75.99
CA ASP A 1187 -27.57 -1.29 -74.79
C ASP A 1187 -27.75 -2.41 -73.73
N LYS A 1188 -26.77 -3.32 -73.70
CA LYS A 1188 -26.18 -4.01 -72.50
C LYS A 1188 -27.08 -4.66 -71.42
N ILE A 1189 -28.41 -4.72 -71.55
CA ILE A 1189 -29.32 -5.32 -70.57
C ILE A 1189 -30.30 -6.29 -71.27
N ILE A 1190 -30.32 -7.55 -70.82
CA ILE A 1190 -31.14 -8.62 -71.42
C ILE A 1190 -32.30 -8.93 -70.47
N LYS A 1191 -33.55 -8.92 -70.96
CA LYS A 1191 -34.74 -9.33 -70.20
C LYS A 1191 -35.05 -10.78 -70.51
N ILE A 1192 -35.14 -11.62 -69.47
CA ILE A 1192 -35.11 -13.09 -69.63
C ILE A 1192 -36.49 -13.75 -69.49
N SER A 1193 -37.50 -13.06 -68.96
CA SER A 1193 -38.85 -13.63 -68.83
C SER A 1193 -39.93 -12.56 -68.67
N ASP A 1194 -40.90 -12.56 -69.58
CA ASP A 1194 -42.08 -11.70 -69.55
C ASP A 1194 -43.31 -12.51 -69.09
N VAL A 1195 -43.98 -12.05 -68.03
CA VAL A 1195 -45.34 -12.53 -67.69
C VAL A 1195 -46.28 -11.36 -67.84
N ASN A 1196 -47.34 -11.52 -68.63
CA ASN A 1196 -48.30 -10.47 -68.98
C ASN A 1196 -47.65 -9.21 -69.59
N GLY A 1197 -46.57 -9.38 -70.38
CA GLY A 1197 -45.87 -8.28 -71.06
C GLY A 1197 -44.96 -7.44 -70.17
N LEU A 1198 -44.65 -7.89 -68.96
CA LEU A 1198 -43.79 -7.20 -68.01
C LEU A 1198 -42.52 -8.03 -67.72
N PRO A 1199 -41.32 -7.44 -67.84
CA PRO A 1199 -40.07 -8.14 -67.58
C PRO A 1199 -39.85 -8.37 -66.09
N ILE A 1200 -39.64 -9.63 -65.71
CA ILE A 1200 -39.48 -10.05 -64.33
C ILE A 1200 -38.02 -10.28 -63.93
N LEU A 1201 -37.19 -10.67 -64.90
CA LEU A 1201 -35.76 -10.91 -64.75
C LEU A 1201 -34.98 -9.94 -65.64
N CYS A 1202 -33.93 -9.37 -65.07
CA CYS A 1202 -33.01 -8.45 -65.74
C CYS A 1202 -31.59 -8.99 -65.62
N SER A 1203 -30.92 -9.13 -66.77
CA SER A 1203 -29.55 -9.60 -66.88
C SER A 1203 -28.66 -8.44 -67.28
N ILE A 1204 -27.66 -8.13 -66.45
CA ILE A 1204 -26.81 -6.94 -66.62
C ILE A 1204 -25.39 -7.38 -66.90
N LYS A 1205 -24.83 -6.91 -68.02
CA LYS A 1205 -23.49 -7.27 -68.45
C LYS A 1205 -22.42 -6.78 -67.46
N LEU A 1206 -21.52 -7.68 -67.09
CA LEU A 1206 -20.37 -7.42 -66.24
C LEU A 1206 -19.13 -7.18 -67.12
N GLN A 1207 -18.33 -6.17 -66.80
CA GLN A 1207 -17.00 -6.00 -67.41
C GLN A 1207 -15.95 -6.83 -66.68
N ASP A 1208 -16.08 -6.95 -65.36
CA ASP A 1208 -15.22 -7.76 -64.52
C ASP A 1208 -15.93 -9.07 -64.12
N LEU A 1209 -15.39 -10.21 -64.57
CA LEU A 1209 -15.93 -11.55 -64.34
C LEU A 1209 -15.30 -12.27 -63.14
N SER A 1210 -14.64 -11.56 -62.23
CA SER A 1210 -14.01 -12.13 -61.03
C SER A 1210 -14.97 -12.98 -60.19
N ILE A 1211 -16.25 -12.59 -60.13
CA ILE A 1211 -17.32 -13.35 -59.47
C ILE A 1211 -17.45 -14.81 -59.96
N TYR A 1212 -17.14 -15.08 -61.24
CA TYR A 1212 -17.27 -16.40 -61.86
C TYR A 1212 -15.93 -17.16 -61.98
N LYS A 1213 -14.82 -16.45 -62.16
CA LYS A 1213 -13.47 -17.06 -62.32
C LYS A 1213 -13.05 -17.91 -61.12
N ASN A 1214 -13.46 -17.52 -59.92
CA ASN A 1214 -12.99 -18.16 -58.68
C ASN A 1214 -13.94 -19.24 -58.12
N ILE A 1215 -14.96 -19.65 -58.88
CA ILE A 1215 -15.85 -20.75 -58.50
C ILE A 1215 -15.05 -22.07 -58.52
N ASN A 1216 -15.14 -22.86 -57.44
CA ASN A 1216 -14.49 -24.17 -57.34
C ASN A 1216 -15.42 -25.26 -57.91
N THR A 1217 -14.92 -26.05 -58.86
CA THR A 1217 -15.65 -27.10 -59.60
C THR A 1217 -15.15 -28.52 -59.27
N ASP A 1218 -14.23 -28.68 -58.30
CA ASP A 1218 -13.64 -29.97 -57.95
C ASP A 1218 -14.63 -30.95 -57.31
N GLU A 1219 -14.71 -32.17 -57.86
CA GLU A 1219 -15.69 -33.19 -57.42
C GLU A 1219 -15.44 -33.68 -55.98
N LYS A 1220 -14.19 -33.71 -55.51
CA LYS A 1220 -13.82 -34.14 -54.15
C LYS A 1220 -14.10 -33.08 -53.10
N SER A 1221 -13.90 -31.80 -53.41
CA SER A 1221 -14.20 -30.68 -52.50
C SER A 1221 -15.71 -30.47 -52.36
N CYS A 1222 -16.47 -30.67 -53.43
CA CYS A 1222 -17.95 -30.61 -53.44
C CYS A 1222 -18.62 -31.75 -52.64
N LYS A 1223 -17.92 -32.87 -52.36
CA LYS A 1223 -18.42 -33.97 -51.52
C LYS A 1223 -18.20 -33.74 -50.02
N ASN A 1224 -17.13 -33.05 -49.65
CA ASN A 1224 -16.83 -32.75 -48.24
C ASN A 1224 -17.59 -31.50 -47.73
N ASN A 1225 -18.25 -30.75 -48.63
CA ASN A 1225 -19.08 -29.58 -48.34
C ASN A 1225 -18.32 -28.50 -47.52
N GLU A 1226 -17.01 -28.36 -47.76
CA GLU A 1226 -16.18 -27.32 -47.14
C GLU A 1226 -15.84 -26.17 -48.11
N ASP A 1227 -16.21 -26.22 -49.40
CA ASP A 1227 -15.98 -25.12 -50.37
C ASP A 1227 -16.98 -25.05 -51.57
N ASN A 1228 -16.74 -24.07 -52.46
CA ASN A 1228 -17.63 -23.07 -53.08
C ASN A 1228 -18.86 -23.45 -53.96
N ALA A 1229 -19.15 -24.71 -54.30
CA ALA A 1229 -20.34 -25.07 -55.09
C ALA A 1229 -21.12 -26.19 -54.39
N ILE A 1230 -22.27 -25.85 -53.79
CA ILE A 1230 -23.03 -26.76 -52.93
C ILE A 1230 -24.39 -27.06 -53.55
N PHE A 1231 -24.60 -28.33 -53.88
CA PHE A 1231 -25.91 -28.88 -54.27
C PHE A 1231 -26.83 -28.99 -53.05
N HIS A 1232 -28.15 -28.98 -53.24
CA HIS A 1232 -29.13 -29.04 -52.15
C HIS A 1232 -28.81 -30.21 -51.18
N PRO A 1233 -28.32 -29.95 -49.94
CA PRO A 1233 -27.72 -30.99 -49.11
C PRO A 1233 -28.74 -31.98 -48.51
N TYR A 1234 -30.03 -31.67 -48.63
CA TYR A 1234 -31.13 -32.44 -48.06
C TYR A 1234 -32.08 -33.07 -49.10
N ASP A 1235 -31.79 -32.92 -50.40
CA ASP A 1235 -32.60 -33.50 -51.47
C ASP A 1235 -31.83 -34.67 -52.11
N LYS A 1236 -32.42 -35.87 -52.07
CA LYS A 1236 -31.83 -37.11 -52.61
C LYS A 1236 -32.26 -37.40 -54.06
N THR A 1237 -33.04 -36.53 -54.69
CA THR A 1237 -33.62 -36.79 -56.01
C THR A 1237 -32.69 -36.47 -57.19
N LEU A 1238 -31.65 -35.65 -56.99
CA LEU A 1238 -30.63 -35.36 -58.01
C LEU A 1238 -29.53 -36.43 -58.01
N LEU A 1239 -29.38 -37.16 -59.11
CA LEU A 1239 -28.43 -38.28 -59.22
C LEU A 1239 -26.99 -37.76 -59.30
N ASP A 1240 -26.03 -38.52 -58.77
CA ASP A 1240 -24.61 -38.13 -58.78
C ASP A 1240 -24.04 -37.97 -60.19
N LYS A 1241 -24.61 -38.67 -61.19
CA LYS A 1241 -24.26 -38.50 -62.60
C LYS A 1241 -24.62 -37.11 -63.13
N ASP A 1242 -25.76 -36.55 -62.69
CA ASP A 1242 -26.24 -35.24 -63.10
C ASP A 1242 -25.41 -34.15 -62.42
N LYS A 1243 -25.05 -34.35 -61.15
CA LYS A 1243 -24.12 -33.47 -60.42
C LYS A 1243 -22.75 -33.37 -61.13
N LYS A 1244 -22.21 -34.50 -61.57
CA LYS A 1244 -20.94 -34.54 -62.33
C LYS A 1244 -21.06 -33.79 -63.67
N ALA A 1245 -22.14 -34.02 -64.41
CA ALA A 1245 -22.37 -33.34 -65.69
C ALA A 1245 -22.45 -31.81 -65.50
N MET A 1246 -23.17 -31.37 -64.47
CA MET A 1246 -23.33 -29.95 -64.14
C MET A 1246 -22.01 -29.28 -63.73
N LEU A 1247 -21.19 -29.93 -62.90
CA LEU A 1247 -19.84 -29.44 -62.55
C LEU A 1247 -18.92 -29.38 -63.78
N SER A 1248 -19.00 -30.37 -64.68
CA SER A 1248 -18.22 -30.38 -65.92
C SER A 1248 -18.56 -29.21 -66.84
N ILE A 1249 -19.86 -28.89 -67.00
CA ILE A 1249 -20.32 -27.74 -67.79
C ILE A 1249 -19.77 -26.44 -67.19
N LEU A 1250 -19.88 -26.26 -65.87
CA LEU A 1250 -19.35 -25.05 -65.21
C LEU A 1250 -17.84 -24.93 -65.36
N ASN A 1251 -17.10 -26.04 -65.30
CA ASN A 1251 -15.65 -26.02 -65.48
C ASN A 1251 -15.25 -25.62 -66.91
N GLN A 1252 -15.99 -26.09 -67.92
CA GLN A 1252 -15.79 -25.67 -69.31
C GLN A 1252 -16.08 -24.18 -69.51
N LEU A 1253 -17.21 -23.71 -69.00
CA LEU A 1253 -17.60 -22.30 -69.11
C LEU A 1253 -16.62 -21.38 -68.38
N LYS A 1254 -16.14 -21.78 -67.21
CA LYS A 1254 -15.09 -21.08 -66.45
C LYS A 1254 -13.78 -20.96 -67.24
N ASN A 1255 -13.38 -21.99 -67.97
CA ASN A 1255 -12.16 -21.93 -68.79
C ASN A 1255 -12.30 -21.02 -70.02
N ASN A 1256 -13.53 -20.67 -70.41
CA ASN A 1256 -13.83 -19.83 -71.56
C ASN A 1256 -13.93 -18.32 -71.23
N ILE A 1257 -13.80 -17.94 -69.95
CA ILE A 1257 -13.87 -16.54 -69.43
C ILE A 1257 -12.53 -16.07 -68.84
#